data_AF-A0AB36FUL8-F1
#
_entry.id   AF-A0AB36FUL8-F1
#
_cell.length_a   1.000
_cell.length_b   1.000
_cell.length_c   1.000
_cell.angle_alpha   90.00
_cell.angle_beta   90.00
_cell.angle_gamma   90.00
#
_symmetry.space_group_name_H-M   'P 1'
#
loop_
_entity.id
_entity.type
_entity.pdbx_description
1 polymer ?
#
loop_
_entity_poly.entity_id
_entity_poly.type
_entity_poly.pdbx_seq_one_letter_code
_entity_poly.pdbx_strand_id
1 'polypeptide(L)'
;MSAVKKLNIVDIENGLEELANRNLSPAEYGKELIALFSSSATLKRLGTSKANTSEFENGLLWREKIHYVPCALGQLNATIDAVKKSDKTLKAKVRLVVVNDGSHILVYDRKYDELTDCTIDKIKDEPQLFLPLAGQEGFRREVESEVDIKATGKLAKVYDALIERNPEWLEGDKRHALNHFMTQIIFCLFAEDTGIFPKDIFTKALKNRAGSDGEHATQVITEIFGVLDLDEPHRKDIAPWLAEFPYVNGGLFSGEALVPVFTSKAYRYLLETAALDWKHINPDILGSSIQAIVDPTMRGNLGMHYTSVPNILKTLEPLFLNELRDELLKARHSKKQINAFLERLSKIVVFDPACGSGNFLVIAYRELRKLELQALDALRDLEGGASLAFGFSSVISLSNFYGIEYADFAAETAKLALWIAEYQQNARFRAAFGTEIPALPLRDSGKILCANSLAVEWSEFCSPTDDKQVFLASNPPYLGSTWMDAEQKGDIARLFKPYSNNYKTLDYVCGWLIKGSEYCAQHGAFLAFVSTNSVVQGSHVPILWPILDTIGISIVFAHKSFKWKNNAANNAGVTCVILGLGKDSSKTKFLFDEFEGKACENINGYLLDALNIVIKKSGKPISKVPEMEYGNKPVDGGNLILSEAEKNQLVEKYPKSKEIIKKFIGSNELIKGTKRYCLWIDEAQLDFATSIPEVRCRIEACKEMRLNSRDSGARKLAQVPYQFREFREAKKDLFVVPSVSSENREYLPVDLRQNDTVISNLAFGIYDSDEWVLAIICSTLHSLWVRTVCGQLETRIRYSNTLGWNTFPFPSLNEEQLSQLNESARKILIVREKHFPKSIADLYDKESMPADLKSAHNANDLLLEKFYREEPFDTDEERLEHLFNRYVQMTQGRTK
;
A
#
# COMPACT_ATOMS: atom_id res chain seq x y z
N MET A 1 -9.52 -7.43 34.76
CA MET A 1 -8.76 -6.16 34.87
C MET A 1 -7.37 -6.42 34.32
N SER A 2 -6.98 -5.68 33.26
CA SER A 2 -5.79 -5.96 32.45
C SER A 2 -4.50 -5.92 33.28
N ALA A 3 -3.77 -7.04 33.30
CA ALA A 3 -2.46 -7.18 33.94
C ALA A 3 -1.28 -6.85 33.00
N VAL A 4 -1.58 -6.34 31.80
CA VAL A 4 -0.66 -6.11 30.68
C VAL A 4 -0.48 -4.61 30.50
N LYS A 5 0.77 -4.16 30.37
CA LYS A 5 1.08 -2.77 30.00
C LYS A 5 0.71 -2.56 28.52
N LYS A 6 0.01 -1.47 28.20
CA LYS A 6 -0.14 -1.03 26.81
C LYS A 6 1.19 -0.40 26.40
N LEU A 7 1.84 -1.00 25.41
CA LEU A 7 3.11 -0.52 24.83
C LEU A 7 2.90 -0.43 23.31
N ASN A 8 3.46 0.60 22.68
CA ASN A 8 3.55 0.66 21.23
C ASN A 8 4.84 -0.02 20.74
N ILE A 9 5.03 -0.13 19.42
CA ILE A 9 6.19 -0.82 18.85
C ILE A 9 7.54 -0.15 19.20
N VAL A 10 7.55 1.19 19.33
CA VAL A 10 8.75 1.97 19.67
C VAL A 10 9.14 1.77 21.14
N ASP A 11 8.15 1.68 22.04
CA ASP A 11 8.40 1.36 23.45
C ASP A 11 9.01 -0.05 23.60
N ILE A 12 8.57 -1.00 22.77
CA ILE A 12 9.10 -2.36 22.76
C ILE A 12 10.52 -2.38 22.19
N GLU A 13 10.75 -1.71 21.06
CA GLU A 13 12.07 -1.58 20.44
C GLU A 13 13.09 -0.98 21.40
N ASN A 14 12.77 0.16 22.02
CA ASN A 14 13.62 0.81 23.01
C ASN A 14 13.88 -0.10 24.22
N GLY A 15 12.84 -0.78 24.71
CA GLY A 15 12.97 -1.73 25.81
C GLY A 15 13.88 -2.91 25.46
N LEU A 16 13.77 -3.47 24.26
CA LEU A 16 14.62 -4.55 23.77
C LEU A 16 16.07 -4.09 23.55
N GLU A 17 16.28 -2.87 23.05
CA GLU A 17 17.62 -2.28 22.92
C GLU A 17 18.29 -2.08 24.29
N GLU A 18 17.57 -1.58 25.28
CA GLU A 18 18.08 -1.49 26.65
C GLU A 18 18.44 -2.86 27.21
N LEU A 19 17.61 -3.90 26.98
CA LEU A 19 17.89 -5.27 27.44
C LEU A 19 19.13 -5.86 26.78
N ALA A 20 19.27 -5.69 25.47
CA ALA A 20 20.41 -6.19 24.70
C ALA A 20 21.74 -5.59 25.21
N ASN A 21 21.72 -4.35 25.67
CA ASN A 21 22.91 -3.64 26.16
C ASN A 21 23.29 -3.96 27.62
N ARG A 22 22.43 -4.61 28.40
CA ARG A 22 22.61 -4.79 29.87
C ARG A 22 23.48 -5.98 30.29
N ASN A 23 24.07 -6.72 29.35
CA ASN A 23 24.97 -7.88 29.59
C ASN A 23 24.46 -8.81 30.71
N LEU A 24 23.19 -9.21 30.62
CA LEU A 24 22.48 -10.01 31.62
C LEU A 24 22.72 -11.51 31.41
N SER A 25 22.68 -12.31 32.48
CA SER A 25 22.61 -13.77 32.31
C SER A 25 21.30 -14.19 31.63
N PRO A 26 21.23 -15.36 30.96
CA PRO A 26 19.99 -15.81 30.30
C PRO A 26 18.78 -15.87 31.23
N ALA A 27 18.97 -16.21 32.50
CA ALA A 27 17.89 -16.25 33.50
C ALA A 27 17.40 -14.85 33.92
N GLU A 28 18.31 -13.88 34.02
CA GLU A 28 17.97 -12.48 34.33
C GLU A 28 17.30 -11.80 33.14
N TYR A 29 17.80 -12.06 31.92
CA TYR A 29 17.22 -11.54 30.68
C TYR A 29 15.73 -11.91 30.57
N GLY A 30 15.36 -13.15 30.89
CA GLY A 30 13.95 -13.59 30.85
C GLY A 30 13.04 -12.84 31.82
N LYS A 31 13.53 -12.52 33.02
CA LYS A 31 12.76 -11.75 34.02
C LYS A 31 12.53 -10.33 33.55
N GLU A 32 13.58 -9.68 33.04
CA GLU A 32 13.52 -8.30 32.56
C GLU A 32 12.67 -8.20 31.27
N LEU A 33 12.78 -9.17 30.36
CA LEU A 33 11.93 -9.28 29.18
C LEU A 33 10.44 -9.36 29.57
N ILE A 34 10.08 -10.20 30.54
CA ILE A 34 8.69 -10.27 31.01
C ILE A 34 8.29 -8.99 31.76
N ALA A 35 9.21 -8.30 32.43
CA ALA A 35 8.95 -7.05 33.14
C ALA A 35 8.61 -5.87 32.20
N LEU A 36 9.11 -5.90 30.95
CA LEU A 36 8.68 -4.96 29.91
C LEU A 36 7.16 -5.02 29.72
N PHE A 37 6.59 -6.23 29.56
CA PHE A 37 5.18 -6.42 29.19
C PHE A 37 4.21 -6.57 30.38
N SER A 38 4.73 -6.80 31.59
CA SER A 38 3.93 -7.12 32.77
C SER A 38 3.99 -6.06 33.86
N SER A 39 3.00 -6.06 34.75
CA SER A 39 3.05 -5.28 35.99
C SER A 39 3.99 -5.89 37.03
N SER A 40 4.55 -5.09 37.93
CA SER A 40 5.42 -5.56 39.01
C SER A 40 4.76 -6.63 39.89
N ALA A 41 3.43 -6.57 40.04
CA ALA A 41 2.64 -7.59 40.74
C ALA A 41 2.61 -8.93 39.99
N THR A 42 2.51 -8.90 38.66
CA THR A 42 2.53 -10.10 37.81
C THR A 42 3.91 -10.76 37.84
N LEU A 43 4.98 -9.96 37.75
CA LEU A 43 6.35 -10.45 37.85
C LEU A 43 6.63 -11.11 39.21
N LYS A 44 6.23 -10.45 40.31
CA LYS A 44 6.36 -11.01 41.66
C LYS A 44 5.59 -12.32 41.81
N ARG A 45 4.41 -12.42 41.19
CA ARG A 45 3.61 -13.65 41.17
C ARG A 45 4.31 -14.77 40.41
N LEU A 46 4.87 -14.50 39.23
CA LEU A 46 5.67 -15.46 38.46
C LEU A 46 6.96 -15.88 39.19
N GLY A 47 7.45 -15.10 40.15
CA GLY A 47 8.53 -15.50 41.06
C GLY A 47 8.12 -16.56 42.11
N THR A 48 6.84 -16.96 42.18
CA THR A 48 6.35 -17.97 43.13
C THR A 48 6.05 -19.31 42.45
N SER A 49 6.36 -20.42 43.11
CA SER A 49 6.16 -21.79 42.61
C SER A 49 4.70 -22.14 42.32
N LYS A 50 3.73 -21.40 42.89
CA LYS A 50 2.30 -21.63 42.67
C LYS A 50 1.79 -21.07 41.34
N ALA A 51 2.42 -20.00 40.83
CA ALA A 51 1.96 -19.32 39.63
C ALA A 51 2.88 -19.52 38.41
N ASN A 52 4.17 -19.76 38.62
CA ASN A 52 5.06 -20.26 37.59
C ASN A 52 5.08 -21.78 37.63
N THR A 53 4.52 -22.40 36.59
CA THR A 53 4.38 -23.86 36.49
C THR A 53 5.37 -24.49 35.51
N SER A 54 6.38 -23.73 35.07
CA SER A 54 7.49 -24.23 34.27
C SER A 54 8.18 -25.40 34.96
N GLU A 55 8.41 -26.47 34.21
CA GLU A 55 9.21 -27.62 34.61
C GLU A 55 10.70 -27.46 34.27
N PHE A 56 11.06 -26.42 33.53
CA PHE A 56 12.44 -26.13 33.13
C PHE A 56 13.14 -25.24 34.16
N GLU A 57 14.42 -25.52 34.41
CA GLU A 57 15.24 -24.77 35.37
C GLU A 57 15.31 -23.28 34.99
N ASN A 58 15.04 -22.40 35.95
CA ASN A 58 14.93 -20.95 35.75
C ASN A 58 13.92 -20.51 34.67
N GLY A 59 13.07 -21.41 34.17
CA GLY A 59 12.04 -21.11 33.19
C GLY A 59 10.89 -20.31 33.80
N LEU A 60 10.27 -19.44 33.00
CA LEU A 60 9.16 -18.57 33.38
C LEU A 60 7.97 -18.85 32.46
N LEU A 61 6.91 -19.43 33.02
CA LEU A 61 5.69 -19.74 32.30
C LEU A 61 4.58 -18.75 32.69
N TRP A 62 4.23 -17.87 31.75
CA TRP A 62 3.09 -16.98 31.82
C TRP A 62 1.97 -17.50 30.92
N ARG A 63 0.91 -18.01 31.56
CA ARG A 63 -0.28 -18.59 30.91
C ARG A 63 -0.80 -17.71 29.77
N GLU A 64 -1.14 -18.35 28.64
CA GLU A 64 -1.65 -17.75 27.39
C GLU A 64 -0.69 -16.77 26.69
N LYS A 65 0.48 -16.46 27.28
CA LYS A 65 1.41 -15.43 26.80
C LYS A 65 2.75 -16.00 26.38
N ILE A 66 3.60 -16.39 27.33
CA ILE A 66 4.99 -16.78 27.05
C ILE A 66 5.44 -17.94 27.94
N HIS A 67 6.26 -18.83 27.39
CA HIS A 67 7.11 -19.75 28.14
C HIS A 67 8.56 -19.47 27.77
N TYR A 68 9.26 -18.77 28.66
CA TYR A 68 10.67 -18.44 28.51
C TYR A 68 11.53 -19.46 29.23
N VAL A 69 12.55 -20.00 28.57
CA VAL A 69 13.47 -20.99 29.16
C VAL A 69 14.92 -20.63 28.83
N PRO A 70 15.75 -20.30 29.84
CA PRO A 70 17.19 -20.15 29.61
C PRO A 70 17.84 -21.53 29.43
N CYS A 71 18.92 -21.59 28.63
CA CYS A 71 19.70 -22.81 28.44
C CYS A 71 21.21 -22.51 28.35
N ALA A 72 22.03 -23.55 28.29
CA ALA A 72 23.47 -23.41 28.09
C ALA A 72 23.80 -23.16 26.61
N LEU A 73 24.93 -22.50 26.33
CA LEU A 73 25.41 -22.20 24.99
C LEU A 73 25.38 -23.46 24.09
N GLY A 74 24.73 -23.36 22.93
CA GLY A 74 24.60 -24.47 21.97
C GLY A 74 23.49 -25.48 22.25
N GLN A 75 22.66 -25.30 23.28
CA GLN A 75 21.51 -26.16 23.60
C GLN A 75 20.15 -25.61 23.11
N LEU A 76 20.16 -24.52 22.34
CA LEU A 76 18.94 -23.82 21.90
C LEU A 76 17.92 -24.73 21.21
N ASN A 77 18.33 -25.46 20.16
CA ASN A 77 17.43 -26.31 19.38
C ASN A 77 16.84 -27.47 20.20
N ALA A 78 17.67 -28.17 20.98
CA ALA A 78 17.21 -29.25 21.84
C ALA A 78 16.23 -28.75 22.92
N THR A 79 16.52 -27.59 23.50
CA THR A 79 15.66 -26.99 24.53
C THR A 79 14.34 -26.55 23.94
N ILE A 80 14.32 -25.83 22.81
CA ILE A 80 13.06 -25.32 22.25
C ILE A 80 12.14 -26.45 21.81
N ASP A 81 12.66 -27.55 21.30
CA ASP A 81 11.87 -28.73 20.95
C ASP A 81 11.27 -29.41 22.18
N ALA A 82 12.01 -29.46 23.29
CA ALA A 82 11.49 -29.95 24.56
C ALA A 82 10.38 -29.05 25.11
N VAL A 83 10.56 -27.73 25.06
CA VAL A 83 9.57 -26.76 25.56
C VAL A 83 8.30 -26.75 24.69
N LYS A 84 8.42 -26.88 23.37
CA LYS A 84 7.27 -27.00 22.46
C LYS A 84 6.37 -28.19 22.81
N LYS A 85 6.97 -29.33 23.17
CA LYS A 85 6.28 -30.58 23.52
C LYS A 85 5.85 -30.68 24.98
N SER A 86 6.23 -29.70 25.82
CA SER A 86 5.95 -29.71 27.25
C SER A 86 4.45 -29.66 27.55
N ASP A 87 4.00 -30.60 28.38
CA ASP A 87 2.64 -30.73 28.84
C ASP A 87 2.12 -29.46 29.53
N LYS A 88 2.99 -28.77 30.27
CA LYS A 88 2.69 -27.49 30.93
C LYS A 88 2.49 -26.38 29.92
N THR A 89 3.35 -26.30 28.91
CA THR A 89 3.26 -25.33 27.80
C THR A 89 1.95 -25.48 27.03
N LEU A 90 1.57 -26.72 26.71
CA LEU A 90 0.33 -27.05 26.02
C LEU A 90 -0.89 -26.69 26.87
N LYS A 91 -0.95 -27.14 28.13
CA LYS A 91 -2.08 -26.89 29.06
C LYS A 91 -2.25 -25.41 29.43
N ALA A 92 -1.15 -24.66 29.45
CA ALA A 92 -1.16 -23.22 29.69
C ALA A 92 -1.52 -22.40 28.44
N LYS A 93 -1.74 -23.04 27.29
CA LYS A 93 -2.10 -22.41 26.01
C LYS A 93 -1.15 -21.28 25.62
N VAL A 94 0.13 -21.44 25.94
CA VAL A 94 1.17 -20.43 25.71
C VAL A 94 1.17 -19.97 24.25
N ARG A 95 1.35 -18.67 24.03
CA ARG A 95 1.49 -18.08 22.70
C ARG A 95 2.95 -18.16 22.21
N LEU A 96 3.89 -17.55 22.90
CA LEU A 96 5.31 -17.53 22.52
C LEU A 96 6.13 -18.54 23.34
N VAL A 97 6.95 -19.34 22.68
CA VAL A 97 7.99 -20.15 23.33
C VAL A 97 9.33 -19.48 23.04
N VAL A 98 10.07 -19.12 24.08
CA VAL A 98 11.31 -18.35 23.94
C VAL A 98 12.44 -19.09 24.65
N VAL A 99 13.56 -19.32 23.96
CA VAL A 99 14.74 -19.96 24.53
C VAL A 99 15.96 -19.08 24.29
N ASN A 100 16.79 -18.89 25.31
CA ASN A 100 17.96 -18.00 25.26
C ASN A 100 19.17 -18.72 25.86
N ASP A 101 20.32 -18.70 25.17
CA ASP A 101 21.58 -19.29 25.64
C ASP A 101 22.67 -18.28 26.02
N GLY A 102 22.34 -16.98 25.94
CA GLY A 102 23.21 -15.85 26.25
C GLY A 102 23.88 -15.24 25.02
N SER A 103 23.93 -15.94 23.89
CA SER A 103 24.41 -15.41 22.61
C SER A 103 23.27 -15.24 21.62
N HIS A 104 22.38 -16.24 21.55
CA HIS A 104 21.26 -16.30 20.63
C HIS A 104 19.95 -16.50 21.41
N ILE A 105 18.87 -16.04 20.79
CA ILE A 105 17.51 -16.20 21.28
C ILE A 105 16.64 -16.76 20.16
N LEU A 106 15.97 -17.86 20.48
CA LEU A 106 14.99 -18.51 19.65
C LEU A 106 13.59 -18.10 20.11
N VAL A 107 12.82 -17.47 19.22
CA VAL A 107 11.42 -17.09 19.49
C VAL A 107 10.52 -17.90 18.56
N TYR A 108 9.74 -18.81 19.14
CA TYR A 108 8.76 -19.60 18.42
C TYR A 108 7.35 -19.12 18.72
N ASP A 109 6.64 -18.68 17.68
CA ASP A 109 5.25 -18.26 17.78
C ASP A 109 4.30 -19.37 17.35
N ARG A 110 3.42 -19.77 18.27
CA ARG A 110 2.50 -20.88 18.08
C ARG A 110 1.25 -20.60 17.23
N LYS A 111 0.88 -19.33 16.92
CA LYS A 111 -0.15 -19.03 15.88
C LYS A 111 0.43 -19.33 14.51
N TYR A 112 1.63 -18.80 14.29
CA TYR A 112 2.23 -18.72 12.96
C TYR A 112 3.06 -19.97 12.64
N ASP A 113 3.38 -20.77 13.68
CA ASP A 113 4.22 -21.96 13.61
C ASP A 113 5.60 -21.64 13.03
N GLU A 114 6.18 -20.55 13.53
CA GLU A 114 7.39 -19.96 12.99
C GLU A 114 8.40 -19.78 14.10
N LEU A 115 9.63 -20.19 13.80
CA LEU A 115 10.79 -20.06 14.66
C LEU A 115 11.70 -18.98 14.10
N THR A 116 11.96 -17.95 14.90
CA THR A 116 12.93 -16.90 14.59
C THR A 116 14.18 -17.10 15.42
N ASP A 117 15.33 -17.14 14.75
CA ASP A 117 16.65 -17.16 15.36
C ASP A 117 17.31 -15.80 15.16
N CYS A 118 17.74 -15.19 16.26
CA CYS A 118 18.45 -13.93 16.24
C CYS A 118 19.47 -13.88 17.37
N THR A 119 20.50 -13.07 17.17
CA THR A 119 21.46 -12.75 18.22
C THR A 119 20.85 -11.75 19.19
N ILE A 120 21.31 -11.76 20.45
CA ILE A 120 20.74 -10.88 21.50
C ILE A 120 20.84 -9.40 21.14
N ASP A 121 21.90 -8.98 20.42
CA ASP A 121 22.11 -7.61 19.94
C ASP A 121 21.12 -7.18 18.85
N LYS A 122 20.60 -8.14 18.07
CA LYS A 122 19.68 -7.88 16.95
C LYS A 122 18.20 -8.03 17.31
N ILE A 123 17.89 -8.46 18.53
CA ILE A 123 16.48 -8.64 18.95
C ILE A 123 15.69 -7.33 18.91
N LYS A 124 16.37 -6.19 19.06
CA LYS A 124 15.76 -4.85 18.97
C LYS A 124 15.25 -4.52 17.56
N ASP A 125 15.79 -5.17 16.53
CA ASP A 125 15.36 -4.97 15.14
C ASP A 125 14.08 -5.79 14.82
N GLU A 126 13.62 -6.62 15.77
CA GLU A 126 12.47 -7.51 15.64
C GLU A 126 11.39 -7.27 16.73
N PRO A 127 10.99 -6.02 17.06
CA PRO A 127 10.05 -5.73 18.14
C PRO A 127 8.66 -6.35 17.89
N GLN A 128 8.30 -6.58 16.62
CA GLN A 128 7.06 -7.23 16.20
C GLN A 128 6.84 -8.63 16.79
N LEU A 129 7.93 -9.36 17.12
CA LEU A 129 7.83 -10.71 17.68
C LEU A 129 7.12 -10.73 19.05
N PHE A 130 7.16 -9.62 19.78
CA PHE A 130 6.65 -9.53 21.15
C PHE A 130 5.36 -8.72 21.29
N LEU A 131 4.83 -8.13 20.21
CA LEU A 131 3.51 -7.46 20.20
C LEU A 131 2.38 -8.33 20.80
N PRO A 132 2.34 -9.67 20.60
CA PRO A 132 1.32 -10.53 21.24
C PRO A 132 1.34 -10.47 22.78
N LEU A 133 2.48 -10.14 23.40
CA LEU A 133 2.58 -9.97 24.85
C LEU A 133 1.86 -8.71 25.33
N ALA A 134 1.93 -7.61 24.57
CA ALA A 134 1.18 -6.37 24.79
C ALA A 134 -0.32 -6.48 24.43
N GLY A 135 -0.72 -7.56 23.76
CA GLY A 135 -2.10 -7.75 23.29
C GLY A 135 -2.40 -7.09 21.95
N GLN A 136 -1.36 -6.71 21.22
CA GLN A 136 -1.41 -6.25 19.83
C GLN A 136 -1.03 -7.42 18.89
N GLU A 137 -1.41 -7.34 17.63
CA GLU A 137 -0.94 -8.23 16.56
C GLU A 137 -0.06 -7.42 15.62
N GLY A 138 1.01 -8.03 15.11
CA GLY A 138 2.01 -7.39 14.28
C GLY A 138 2.24 -8.10 12.96
N PHE A 139 2.56 -7.32 11.93
CA PHE A 139 2.90 -7.82 10.61
C PHE A 139 4.33 -8.39 10.60
N ARG A 140 4.55 -9.57 9.99
CA ARG A 140 5.86 -10.25 9.92
C ARG A 140 6.55 -10.00 8.59
N ARG A 141 7.85 -9.67 8.63
CA ARG A 141 8.62 -9.37 7.42
C ARG A 141 9.17 -10.65 6.80
N GLU A 142 8.70 -11.00 5.60
CA GLU A 142 9.39 -12.00 4.75
C GLU A 142 10.54 -11.33 3.98
N VAL A 143 11.70 -11.99 3.91
CA VAL A 143 12.87 -11.57 3.14
C VAL A 143 12.82 -12.24 1.76
N GLU A 144 13.03 -11.47 0.69
CA GLU A 144 13.02 -11.98 -0.68
C GLU A 144 14.30 -12.77 -1.01
N SER A 145 14.18 -13.78 -1.88
CA SER A 145 15.27 -14.69 -2.23
C SER A 145 16.20 -14.11 -3.30
N GLU A 146 17.52 -14.18 -3.08
CA GLU A 146 18.53 -13.80 -4.08
C GLU A 146 18.47 -14.64 -5.37
N VAL A 147 17.95 -15.86 -5.29
CA VAL A 147 17.81 -16.76 -6.45
C VAL A 147 16.80 -16.18 -7.45
N ASP A 148 15.70 -15.62 -6.95
CA ASP A 148 14.62 -15.09 -7.76
C ASP A 148 15.09 -13.88 -8.59
N ILE A 149 15.83 -12.96 -7.98
CA ILE A 149 16.40 -11.77 -8.65
C ILE A 149 17.32 -12.19 -9.82
N LYS A 150 18.17 -13.21 -9.60
CA LYS A 150 19.08 -13.73 -10.62
C LYS A 150 18.33 -14.40 -11.76
N ALA A 151 17.28 -15.17 -11.47
CA ALA A 151 16.45 -15.84 -12.47
C ALA A 151 15.76 -14.84 -13.41
N THR A 152 15.14 -13.81 -12.83
CA THR A 152 14.47 -12.73 -13.59
C THR A 152 15.43 -12.00 -14.52
N GLY A 153 16.63 -11.65 -14.02
CA GLY A 153 17.65 -10.99 -14.82
C GLY A 153 18.15 -11.84 -16.00
N LYS A 154 18.20 -13.17 -15.87
CA LYS A 154 18.58 -14.06 -16.99
C LYS A 154 17.44 -14.27 -17.99
N LEU A 155 16.20 -14.45 -17.53
CA LEU A 155 15.02 -14.54 -18.40
C LEU A 155 14.87 -13.28 -19.27
N ALA A 156 15.14 -12.10 -18.70
CA ALA A 156 15.13 -10.84 -19.45
C ALA A 156 16.09 -10.87 -20.65
N LYS A 157 17.31 -11.40 -20.45
CA LYS A 157 18.31 -11.55 -21.51
C LYS A 157 17.86 -12.52 -22.60
N VAL A 158 17.18 -13.62 -22.24
CA VAL A 158 16.59 -14.56 -23.21
C VAL A 158 15.57 -13.83 -24.07
N TYR A 159 14.63 -13.13 -23.43
CA TYR A 159 13.58 -12.38 -24.11
C TYR A 159 14.14 -11.33 -25.08
N ASP A 160 15.07 -10.50 -24.62
CA ASP A 160 15.68 -9.46 -25.44
C ASP A 160 16.44 -10.04 -26.64
N ALA A 161 17.17 -11.16 -26.44
CA ALA A 161 17.89 -11.83 -27.53
C ALA A 161 16.96 -12.49 -28.55
N LEU A 162 15.78 -12.95 -28.14
CA LEU A 162 14.74 -13.45 -29.05
C LEU A 162 14.13 -12.31 -29.86
N ILE A 163 13.77 -11.19 -29.21
CA ILE A 163 13.22 -10.02 -29.89
C ILE A 163 14.20 -9.41 -30.89
N GLU A 164 15.49 -9.34 -30.57
CA GLU A 164 16.52 -8.83 -31.47
C GLU A 164 16.52 -9.54 -32.83
N ARG A 165 16.22 -10.84 -32.85
CA ARG A 165 16.13 -11.65 -34.08
C ARG A 165 14.74 -11.64 -34.72
N ASN A 166 13.71 -11.44 -33.91
CA ASN A 166 12.30 -11.60 -34.29
C ASN A 166 11.49 -10.32 -33.92
N PRO A 167 11.84 -9.14 -34.47
CA PRO A 167 11.20 -7.87 -34.09
C PRO A 167 9.68 -7.84 -34.35
N GLU A 168 9.22 -8.61 -35.34
CA GLU A 168 7.80 -8.76 -35.67
C GLU A 168 6.97 -9.44 -34.58
N TRP A 169 7.61 -10.08 -33.59
CA TRP A 169 6.93 -10.67 -32.43
C TRP A 169 6.56 -9.63 -31.36
N LEU A 170 6.82 -8.34 -31.58
CA LEU A 170 6.30 -7.26 -30.73
C LEU A 170 4.93 -6.73 -31.19
N GLU A 171 4.42 -7.20 -32.33
CA GLU A 171 3.21 -6.66 -32.96
C GLU A 171 2.04 -7.64 -32.92
N GLY A 172 0.84 -7.11 -32.62
CA GLY A 172 -0.44 -7.83 -32.68
C GLY A 172 -0.42 -9.19 -31.96
N ASP A 173 -0.98 -10.20 -32.61
CA ASP A 173 -1.14 -11.56 -32.07
C ASP A 173 0.21 -12.29 -31.85
N LYS A 174 1.29 -11.88 -32.54
CA LYS A 174 2.61 -12.50 -32.33
C LYS A 174 3.23 -12.14 -31.00
N ARG A 175 2.87 -10.98 -30.43
CA ARG A 175 3.27 -10.62 -29.06
C ARG A 175 2.66 -11.56 -28.04
N HIS A 176 1.40 -11.96 -28.25
CA HIS A 176 0.77 -12.99 -27.44
C HIS A 176 1.51 -14.33 -27.58
N ALA A 177 1.85 -14.74 -28.80
CA ALA A 177 2.60 -15.98 -29.03
C ALA A 177 3.98 -16.00 -28.33
N LEU A 178 4.74 -14.90 -28.37
CA LEU A 178 6.04 -14.82 -27.68
C LEU A 178 5.89 -15.02 -26.17
N ASN A 179 4.88 -14.35 -25.63
CA ASN A 179 4.60 -14.34 -24.22
C ASN A 179 4.18 -15.73 -23.73
N HIS A 180 3.30 -16.40 -24.48
CA HIS A 180 2.94 -17.79 -24.23
C HIS A 180 4.15 -18.73 -24.32
N PHE A 181 5.00 -18.56 -25.34
CA PHE A 181 6.26 -19.30 -25.48
C PHE A 181 7.17 -19.16 -24.24
N MET A 182 7.31 -17.95 -23.69
CA MET A 182 8.11 -17.73 -22.48
C MET A 182 7.53 -18.47 -21.26
N THR A 183 6.20 -18.49 -21.11
CA THR A 183 5.50 -19.26 -20.06
C THR A 183 5.79 -20.75 -20.19
N GLN A 184 5.77 -21.30 -21.41
CA GLN A 184 6.07 -22.70 -21.70
C GLN A 184 7.52 -23.07 -21.35
N ILE A 185 8.49 -22.21 -21.71
CA ILE A 185 9.89 -22.41 -21.34
C ILE A 185 10.07 -22.46 -19.82
N ILE A 186 9.47 -21.52 -19.10
CA ILE A 186 9.58 -21.45 -17.63
C ILE A 186 8.96 -22.69 -16.98
N PHE A 187 7.82 -23.15 -17.49
CA PHE A 187 7.24 -24.40 -17.05
C PHE A 187 8.21 -25.58 -17.25
N CYS A 188 8.85 -25.72 -18.41
CA CYS A 188 9.78 -26.81 -18.66
C CYS A 188 10.99 -26.78 -17.71
N LEU A 189 11.58 -25.60 -17.46
CA LEU A 189 12.70 -25.43 -16.54
C LEU A 189 12.30 -25.77 -15.10
N PHE A 190 11.14 -25.29 -14.66
CA PHE A 190 10.60 -25.64 -13.36
C PHE A 190 10.30 -27.14 -13.24
N ALA A 191 9.71 -27.74 -14.28
CA ALA A 191 9.28 -29.13 -14.27
C ALA A 191 10.47 -30.12 -14.13
N GLU A 192 11.59 -29.85 -14.81
CA GLU A 192 12.77 -30.73 -14.74
C GLU A 192 13.53 -30.66 -13.41
N ASP A 193 13.50 -29.53 -12.72
CA ASP A 193 14.17 -29.35 -11.42
C ASP A 193 13.32 -29.80 -10.23
N THR A 194 12.00 -29.81 -10.40
CA THR A 194 11.07 -30.17 -9.34
C THR A 194 10.64 -31.63 -9.35
N GLY A 195 10.96 -32.37 -10.40
CA GLY A 195 10.62 -33.80 -10.54
C GLY A 195 9.26 -34.05 -11.21
N ILE A 196 8.66 -33.04 -11.83
CA ILE A 196 7.51 -33.21 -12.74
C ILE A 196 7.99 -33.92 -14.01
N PHE A 197 9.14 -33.49 -14.54
CA PHE A 197 9.85 -34.13 -15.62
C PHE A 197 11.03 -34.94 -15.09
N PRO A 198 11.54 -35.92 -15.85
CA PRO A 198 12.84 -36.50 -15.58
C PRO A 198 13.94 -35.42 -15.49
N LYS A 199 14.87 -35.60 -14.57
CA LYS A 199 15.86 -34.58 -14.22
C LYS A 199 16.70 -34.12 -15.42
N ASP A 200 16.75 -32.80 -15.62
CA ASP A 200 17.40 -32.07 -16.71
C ASP A 200 16.98 -32.52 -18.12
N ILE A 201 15.83 -33.18 -18.32
CA ILE A 201 15.46 -33.74 -19.63
C ILE A 201 15.38 -32.67 -20.71
N PHE A 202 14.81 -31.51 -20.40
CA PHE A 202 14.65 -30.41 -21.34
C PHE A 202 16.01 -29.78 -21.65
N THR A 203 16.80 -29.49 -20.61
CA THR A 203 18.17 -28.96 -20.76
C THR A 203 19.08 -29.91 -21.52
N LYS A 204 19.01 -31.22 -21.27
CA LYS A 204 19.80 -32.23 -21.98
C LYS A 204 19.36 -32.37 -23.43
N ALA A 205 18.06 -32.35 -23.71
CA ALA A 205 17.55 -32.39 -25.08
C ALA A 205 18.09 -31.21 -25.90
N LEU A 206 18.06 -30.00 -25.34
CA LEU A 206 18.66 -28.81 -25.96
C LEU A 206 20.16 -29.00 -26.20
N LYS A 207 20.95 -29.33 -25.18
CA LYS A 207 22.41 -29.50 -25.31
C LYS A 207 22.82 -30.55 -26.32
N ASN A 208 22.07 -31.65 -26.41
CA ASN A 208 22.43 -32.80 -27.23
C ASN A 208 21.95 -32.68 -28.69
N ARG A 209 20.92 -31.87 -28.95
CA ARG A 209 20.21 -31.87 -30.24
C ARG A 209 20.10 -30.51 -30.91
N ALA A 210 20.25 -29.41 -30.17
CA ALA A 210 20.14 -28.06 -30.74
C ALA A 210 21.37 -27.62 -31.54
N GLY A 211 22.42 -28.44 -31.63
CA GLY A 211 23.71 -28.05 -32.21
C GLY A 211 24.64 -27.37 -31.20
N SER A 212 25.87 -27.08 -31.60
CA SER A 212 26.87 -26.45 -30.71
C SER A 212 26.52 -25.00 -30.39
N ASP A 213 25.88 -24.30 -31.34
CA ASP A 213 25.56 -22.88 -31.24
C ASP A 213 24.04 -22.63 -31.33
N GLY A 214 23.20 -23.67 -31.18
CA GLY A 214 21.74 -23.55 -31.13
C GLY A 214 21.06 -23.49 -32.49
N GLU A 215 21.73 -23.93 -33.56
CA GLU A 215 21.23 -23.93 -34.94
C GLU A 215 19.90 -24.68 -35.12
N HIS A 216 19.65 -25.69 -34.28
CA HIS A 216 18.44 -26.50 -34.28
C HIS A 216 17.53 -26.25 -33.06
N ALA A 217 17.82 -25.24 -32.23
CA ALA A 217 17.08 -24.99 -30.99
C ALA A 217 15.57 -24.78 -31.23
N THR A 218 15.20 -23.96 -32.22
CA THR A 218 13.80 -23.71 -32.57
C THR A 218 13.07 -25.00 -32.93
N GLN A 219 13.68 -25.85 -33.77
CA GLN A 219 13.08 -27.13 -34.18
C GLN A 219 12.92 -28.07 -32.98
N VAL A 220 13.98 -28.25 -32.18
CA VAL A 220 13.97 -29.14 -31.01
C VAL A 220 12.88 -28.73 -30.02
N ILE A 221 12.74 -27.44 -29.72
CA ILE A 221 11.71 -26.96 -28.79
C ILE A 221 10.31 -27.17 -29.37
N THR A 222 10.12 -26.96 -30.67
CA THR A 222 8.84 -27.18 -31.36
C THR A 222 8.41 -28.65 -31.26
N GLU A 223 9.35 -29.58 -31.49
CA GLU A 223 9.09 -31.03 -31.37
C GLU A 223 8.77 -31.44 -29.93
N ILE A 224 9.47 -30.87 -28.94
CA ILE A 224 9.19 -31.11 -27.52
C ILE A 224 7.76 -30.64 -27.19
N PHE A 225 7.42 -29.38 -27.50
CA PHE A 225 6.12 -28.80 -27.17
C PHE A 225 4.96 -29.57 -27.82
N GLY A 226 5.14 -30.01 -29.07
CA GLY A 226 4.17 -30.86 -29.74
C GLY A 226 3.89 -32.17 -28.99
N VAL A 227 4.92 -32.81 -28.41
CA VAL A 227 4.74 -34.06 -27.66
C VAL A 227 4.14 -33.84 -26.27
N LEU A 228 4.40 -32.70 -25.63
CA LEU A 228 3.80 -32.36 -24.33
C LEU A 228 2.25 -32.24 -24.40
N ASP A 229 1.68 -31.99 -25.58
CA ASP A 229 0.22 -31.96 -25.81
C ASP A 229 -0.39 -33.30 -26.26
N LEU A 230 0.43 -34.31 -26.59
CA LEU A 230 -0.04 -35.62 -27.02
C LEU A 230 -0.19 -36.59 -25.84
N ASP A 231 -1.36 -37.19 -25.66
CA ASP A 231 -1.59 -38.27 -24.69
C ASP A 231 -1.06 -39.62 -25.22
N GLU A 232 -0.94 -40.61 -24.33
CA GLU A 232 -0.34 -41.93 -24.63
C GLU A 232 -0.88 -42.61 -25.91
N PRO A 233 -2.20 -42.67 -26.17
CA PRO A 233 -2.74 -43.30 -27.37
C PRO A 233 -2.28 -42.69 -28.70
N HIS A 234 -1.94 -41.40 -28.70
CA HIS A 234 -1.55 -40.66 -29.90
C HIS A 234 -0.03 -40.58 -30.13
N ARG A 235 0.79 -41.22 -29.27
CA ARG A 235 2.26 -41.21 -29.33
C ARG A 235 2.91 -42.33 -30.17
N LYS A 236 2.19 -42.90 -31.14
CA LYS A 236 2.64 -44.14 -31.84
C LYS A 236 3.86 -43.98 -32.75
N ASP A 237 4.08 -42.79 -33.31
CA ASP A 237 5.13 -42.52 -34.32
C ASP A 237 6.15 -41.45 -33.89
N ILE A 238 6.30 -41.22 -32.57
CA ILE A 238 7.25 -40.22 -32.05
C ILE A 238 8.68 -40.78 -31.93
N ALA A 239 9.69 -39.91 -32.04
CA ALA A 239 11.08 -40.31 -31.86
C ALA A 239 11.34 -40.83 -30.44
N PRO A 240 12.21 -41.84 -30.23
CA PRO A 240 12.43 -42.46 -28.92
C PRO A 240 12.82 -41.48 -27.80
N TRP A 241 13.57 -40.43 -28.12
CA TRP A 241 13.99 -39.41 -27.14
C TRP A 241 12.86 -38.45 -26.74
N LEU A 242 11.84 -38.29 -27.60
CA LEU A 242 10.65 -37.50 -27.29
C LEU A 242 9.69 -38.29 -26.39
N ALA A 243 9.69 -39.63 -26.49
CA ALA A 243 8.86 -40.51 -25.66
C ALA A 243 9.21 -40.44 -24.17
N GLU A 244 10.38 -39.89 -23.81
CA GLU A 244 10.80 -39.66 -22.43
C GLU A 244 10.09 -38.45 -21.78
N PHE A 245 9.51 -37.54 -22.57
CA PHE A 245 8.75 -36.40 -22.05
C PHE A 245 7.32 -36.83 -21.68
N PRO A 246 6.78 -36.44 -20.51
CA PRO A 246 5.43 -36.83 -20.13
C PRO A 246 4.36 -36.09 -20.93
N TYR A 247 3.12 -36.55 -20.83
CA TYR A 247 1.95 -35.80 -21.28
C TYR A 247 1.58 -34.73 -20.26
N VAL A 248 1.47 -33.47 -20.69
CA VAL A 248 1.32 -32.32 -19.78
C VAL A 248 -0.08 -31.75 -19.74
N ASN A 249 -0.78 -31.67 -20.87
CA ASN A 249 -1.74 -30.60 -21.15
C ASN A 249 -2.86 -30.33 -20.12
N GLY A 250 -3.53 -29.20 -20.35
CA GLY A 250 -4.43 -28.48 -19.45
C GLY A 250 -4.53 -27.03 -19.93
N GLY A 251 -4.48 -26.83 -21.26
CA GLY A 251 -4.41 -25.53 -21.94
C GLY A 251 -3.01 -25.03 -22.29
N LEU A 252 -1.98 -25.26 -21.46
CA LEU A 252 -0.66 -24.59 -21.61
C LEU A 252 0.13 -24.95 -22.89
N PHE A 253 0.02 -26.19 -23.37
CA PHE A 253 0.71 -26.65 -24.59
C PHE A 253 -0.26 -26.91 -25.75
N SER A 254 -1.53 -26.53 -25.58
CA SER A 254 -2.58 -26.88 -26.54
C SER A 254 -2.49 -26.02 -27.79
N GLY A 255 -2.63 -26.66 -28.96
CA GLY A 255 -2.59 -25.99 -30.25
C GLY A 255 -1.22 -26.07 -30.94
N GLU A 256 -0.99 -25.19 -31.91
CA GLU A 256 0.27 -25.18 -32.67
C GLU A 256 1.40 -24.55 -31.84
N ALA A 257 2.55 -25.24 -31.74
CA ALA A 257 3.72 -24.75 -31.03
C ALA A 257 4.38 -23.60 -31.80
N LEU A 258 4.15 -22.37 -31.35
CA LEU A 258 4.73 -21.16 -31.93
C LEU A 258 6.06 -20.82 -31.25
N VAL A 259 7.18 -21.17 -31.89
CA VAL A 259 8.53 -20.97 -31.34
C VAL A 259 9.30 -19.92 -32.15
N PRO A 260 9.86 -18.86 -31.51
CA PRO A 260 10.66 -17.85 -32.21
C PRO A 260 11.98 -18.43 -32.72
N VAL A 261 12.58 -17.78 -33.72
CA VAL A 261 13.86 -18.20 -34.26
C VAL A 261 14.98 -17.89 -33.26
N PHE A 262 15.72 -18.92 -32.86
CA PHE A 262 16.85 -18.78 -31.94
C PHE A 262 18.11 -18.29 -32.65
N THR A 263 18.88 -17.47 -31.95
CA THR A 263 20.27 -17.14 -32.28
C THR A 263 21.20 -17.84 -31.30
N SER A 264 22.49 -17.93 -31.61
CA SER A 264 23.49 -18.46 -30.67
C SER A 264 23.54 -17.68 -29.36
N LYS A 265 23.21 -16.38 -29.40
CA LYS A 265 23.06 -15.54 -28.20
C LYS A 265 21.83 -15.94 -27.38
N ALA A 266 20.66 -16.05 -27.99
CA ALA A 266 19.43 -16.47 -27.31
C ALA A 266 19.55 -17.88 -26.73
N TYR A 267 20.16 -18.80 -27.48
CA TYR A 267 20.40 -20.18 -27.05
C TYR A 267 21.34 -20.25 -25.83
N ARG A 268 22.45 -19.50 -25.86
CA ARG A 268 23.37 -19.42 -24.71
C ARG A 268 22.67 -18.89 -23.46
N TYR A 269 21.88 -17.81 -23.59
CA TYR A 269 21.13 -17.28 -22.45
C TYR A 269 20.08 -18.26 -21.95
N LEU A 270 19.42 -19.02 -22.84
CA LEU A 270 18.48 -20.06 -22.42
C LEU A 270 19.21 -21.14 -21.60
N LEU A 271 20.38 -21.61 -22.03
CA LEU A 271 21.17 -22.59 -21.27
C LEU A 271 21.69 -22.03 -19.94
N GLU A 272 22.10 -20.76 -19.88
CA GLU A 272 22.49 -20.12 -18.63
C GLU A 272 21.32 -19.99 -17.65
N THR A 273 20.12 -19.77 -18.18
CA THR A 273 18.86 -19.70 -17.43
C THR A 273 18.47 -21.08 -16.92
N ALA A 274 18.62 -22.11 -17.75
CA ALA A 274 18.35 -23.50 -17.41
C ALA A 274 19.38 -24.12 -16.43
N ALA A 275 20.54 -23.49 -16.26
CA ALA A 275 21.53 -23.90 -15.27
C ALA A 275 21.24 -23.38 -13.84
N LEU A 276 20.20 -22.57 -13.65
CA LEU A 276 19.72 -22.17 -12.33
C LEU A 276 18.94 -23.33 -11.69
N ASP A 277 18.79 -23.29 -10.36
CA ASP A 277 17.97 -24.25 -9.64
C ASP A 277 16.54 -23.71 -9.46
N TRP A 278 15.64 -24.12 -10.35
CA TRP A 278 14.25 -23.66 -10.40
C TRP A 278 13.39 -24.25 -9.28
N LYS A 279 13.89 -25.24 -8.54
CA LYS A 279 13.19 -25.81 -7.37
C LYS A 279 13.03 -24.81 -6.23
N HIS A 280 13.95 -23.86 -6.11
CA HIS A 280 14.00 -22.88 -5.03
C HIS A 280 13.35 -21.54 -5.38
N ILE A 281 12.79 -21.42 -6.59
CA ILE A 281 12.15 -20.19 -7.03
C ILE A 281 10.75 -20.06 -6.43
N ASN A 282 10.43 -18.87 -5.94
CA ASN A 282 9.14 -18.57 -5.36
C ASN A 282 8.07 -18.35 -6.46
N PRO A 283 6.93 -19.07 -6.43
CA PRO A 283 5.88 -18.95 -7.45
C PRO A 283 5.32 -17.52 -7.58
N ASP A 284 5.25 -16.79 -6.47
CA ASP A 284 4.80 -15.40 -6.41
C ASP A 284 5.79 -14.40 -7.05
N ILE A 285 7.07 -14.76 -7.19
CA ILE A 285 8.05 -13.91 -7.89
C ILE A 285 8.06 -14.23 -9.38
N LEU A 286 7.84 -15.49 -9.79
CA LEU A 286 7.74 -15.87 -11.21
C LEU A 286 6.72 -15.02 -11.94
N GLY A 287 5.51 -14.91 -11.38
CA GLY A 287 4.43 -14.25 -12.10
C GLY A 287 4.74 -12.79 -12.42
N SER A 288 5.25 -12.07 -11.43
CA SER A 288 5.60 -10.67 -11.55
C SER A 288 6.87 -10.40 -12.34
N SER A 289 7.84 -11.32 -12.25
CA SER A 289 9.11 -11.23 -12.97
C SER A 289 8.93 -11.34 -14.47
N ILE A 290 8.05 -12.24 -14.93
CA ILE A 290 7.82 -12.42 -16.37
C ILE A 290 7.05 -11.23 -16.94
N GLN A 291 6.09 -10.66 -16.19
CA GLN A 291 5.38 -9.44 -16.59
C GLN A 291 6.34 -8.24 -16.75
N ALA A 292 7.31 -8.08 -15.85
CA ALA A 292 8.31 -7.03 -15.94
C ALA A 292 9.24 -7.16 -17.17
N ILE A 293 9.49 -8.39 -17.63
CA ILE A 293 10.30 -8.65 -18.83
C ILE A 293 9.55 -8.23 -20.10
N VAL A 294 8.23 -8.48 -20.14
CA VAL A 294 7.40 -8.29 -21.34
C VAL A 294 7.00 -6.84 -21.57
N ASP A 295 6.84 -6.03 -20.52
CA ASP A 295 6.38 -4.64 -20.63
C ASP A 295 7.56 -3.63 -20.66
N PRO A 296 7.81 -2.94 -21.79
CA PRO A 296 8.89 -1.97 -21.91
C PRO A 296 8.84 -0.82 -20.90
N THR A 297 7.65 -0.43 -20.44
CA THR A 297 7.48 0.62 -19.42
C THR A 297 7.90 0.15 -18.03
N MET A 298 7.92 -1.18 -17.82
CA MET A 298 8.28 -1.87 -16.58
C MET A 298 9.71 -2.44 -16.63
N ARG A 299 10.40 -2.42 -17.78
CA ARG A 299 11.74 -3.03 -18.01
C ARG A 299 12.92 -2.34 -17.34
N GLY A 300 12.88 -1.01 -17.16
CA GLY A 300 13.90 -0.31 -16.36
C GLY A 300 13.88 -0.72 -14.88
N ASN A 301 12.85 -1.50 -14.53
CA ASN A 301 12.35 -1.74 -13.20
C ASN A 301 12.09 -3.25 -12.96
N LEU A 302 12.96 -4.13 -13.45
CA LEU A 302 12.91 -5.58 -13.22
C LEU A 302 12.83 -5.86 -11.69
N GLY A 303 11.64 -6.21 -11.20
CA GLY A 303 11.34 -6.41 -9.76
C GLY A 303 10.71 -5.23 -9.01
N MET A 304 10.40 -4.08 -9.64
CA MET A 304 9.89 -2.89 -8.92
C MET A 304 8.37 -2.68 -8.95
N HIS A 305 7.60 -3.48 -9.68
CA HIS A 305 6.15 -3.22 -9.88
C HIS A 305 5.21 -4.27 -9.28
N TYR A 306 5.70 -5.22 -8.48
CA TYR A 306 4.83 -6.24 -7.91
C TYR A 306 4.33 -5.93 -6.51
N THR A 307 3.24 -6.57 -6.14
CA THR A 307 2.73 -6.55 -4.77
C THR A 307 3.58 -7.50 -3.95
N SER A 308 4.48 -6.96 -3.12
CA SER A 308 5.36 -7.78 -2.29
C SER A 308 4.56 -8.68 -1.34
N VAL A 309 5.08 -9.86 -0.99
CA VAL A 309 4.42 -10.78 -0.04
C VAL A 309 4.06 -10.07 1.27
N PRO A 310 4.94 -9.20 1.84
CA PRO A 310 4.57 -8.35 2.95
C PRO A 310 3.27 -7.57 2.76
N ASN A 311 3.11 -6.91 1.62
CA ASN A 311 1.92 -6.10 1.36
C ASN A 311 0.67 -6.95 1.04
N ILE A 312 0.84 -8.13 0.42
CA ILE A 312 -0.25 -9.09 0.24
C ILE A 312 -0.78 -9.57 1.58
N LEU A 313 0.11 -9.95 2.49
CA LEU A 313 -0.27 -10.45 3.81
C LEU A 313 -0.92 -9.34 4.67
N LYS A 314 -0.50 -8.07 4.57
CA LYS A 314 -1.25 -6.95 5.19
C LYS A 314 -2.73 -6.90 4.78
N THR A 315 -3.06 -7.44 3.60
CA THR A 315 -4.43 -7.50 3.10
C THR A 315 -5.12 -8.80 3.54
N LEU A 316 -4.48 -9.95 3.35
CA LEU A 316 -5.07 -11.27 3.62
C LEU A 316 -5.19 -11.58 5.12
N GLU A 317 -4.26 -11.08 5.94
CA GLU A 317 -4.21 -11.35 7.37
C GLU A 317 -5.43 -10.83 8.12
N PRO A 318 -5.77 -9.54 8.05
CA PRO A 318 -6.97 -9.04 8.72
C PRO A 318 -8.26 -9.47 8.01
N LEU A 319 -8.20 -9.80 6.71
CA LEU A 319 -9.37 -10.23 5.94
C LEU A 319 -9.89 -11.62 6.38
N PHE A 320 -9.02 -12.63 6.49
CA PHE A 320 -9.43 -13.96 6.94
C PHE A 320 -8.34 -14.81 7.61
N LEU A 321 -7.06 -14.65 7.28
CA LEU A 321 -6.03 -15.57 7.79
C LEU A 321 -5.84 -15.48 9.31
N ASN A 322 -5.94 -14.29 9.91
CA ASN A 322 -5.80 -14.14 11.36
C ASN A 322 -6.91 -14.87 12.12
N GLU A 323 -8.16 -14.77 11.62
CA GLU A 323 -9.29 -15.49 12.19
C GLU A 323 -9.08 -17.01 12.11
N LEU A 324 -8.64 -17.52 10.95
CA LEU A 324 -8.35 -18.94 10.77
C LEU A 324 -7.21 -19.44 11.67
N ARG A 325 -6.13 -18.67 11.80
CA ARG A 325 -5.01 -18.99 12.68
C ARG A 325 -5.46 -19.06 14.14
N ASP A 326 -6.32 -18.13 14.58
CA ASP A 326 -6.88 -18.14 15.94
C ASP A 326 -7.83 -19.31 16.19
N GLU A 327 -8.62 -19.70 15.18
CA GLU A 327 -9.47 -20.89 15.26
C GLU A 327 -8.66 -22.17 15.33
N LEU A 328 -7.65 -22.34 14.48
CA LEU A 328 -6.77 -23.49 14.50
C LEU A 328 -6.04 -23.62 15.83
N LEU A 329 -5.53 -22.51 16.38
CA LEU A 329 -4.86 -22.46 17.68
C LEU A 329 -5.76 -22.99 18.82
N LYS A 330 -7.07 -22.75 18.74
CA LYS A 330 -8.07 -23.28 19.68
C LYS A 330 -8.42 -24.73 19.37
N ALA A 331 -8.56 -25.07 18.09
CA ALA A 331 -9.03 -26.36 17.60
C ALA A 331 -8.01 -27.50 17.77
N ARG A 332 -6.70 -27.21 17.70
CA ARG A 332 -5.58 -28.19 17.68
C ARG A 332 -5.52 -29.19 18.83
N HIS A 333 -6.41 -29.09 19.82
CA HIS A 333 -6.50 -29.98 20.97
C HIS A 333 -7.73 -30.90 20.93
N SER A 334 -8.53 -30.86 19.87
CA SER A 334 -9.76 -31.64 19.72
C SER A 334 -9.97 -32.08 18.28
N LYS A 335 -9.99 -33.39 18.05
CA LYS A 335 -10.31 -34.00 16.74
C LYS A 335 -11.58 -33.42 16.12
N LYS A 336 -12.64 -33.25 16.92
CA LYS A 336 -13.92 -32.67 16.44
C LYS A 336 -13.74 -31.24 15.93
N GLN A 337 -12.97 -30.42 16.64
CA GLN A 337 -12.76 -29.02 16.26
C GLN A 337 -11.82 -28.91 15.06
N ILE A 338 -10.80 -29.76 14.96
CA ILE A 338 -9.93 -29.83 13.78
C ILE A 338 -10.72 -30.20 12.53
N ASN A 339 -11.59 -31.22 12.61
CA ASN A 339 -12.42 -31.61 11.47
C ASN A 339 -13.38 -30.48 11.05
N ALA A 340 -13.97 -29.77 12.00
CA ALA A 340 -14.80 -28.60 11.70
C ALA A 340 -13.99 -27.46 11.05
N PHE A 341 -12.74 -27.26 11.48
CA PHE A 341 -11.83 -26.28 10.88
C PHE A 341 -11.46 -26.67 9.43
N LEU A 342 -11.14 -27.94 9.17
CA LEU A 342 -10.89 -28.46 7.83
C LEU A 342 -12.12 -28.33 6.91
N GLU A 343 -13.32 -28.61 7.44
CA GLU A 343 -14.57 -28.37 6.70
C GLU A 343 -14.73 -26.89 6.35
N ARG A 344 -14.44 -25.98 7.29
CA ARG A 344 -14.45 -24.54 7.01
C ARG A 344 -13.46 -24.17 5.91
N LEU A 345 -12.20 -24.65 5.99
CA LEU A 345 -11.18 -24.37 4.97
C LEU A 345 -11.64 -24.79 3.57
N SER A 346 -12.33 -25.94 3.44
CA SER A 346 -12.84 -26.44 2.16
C SER A 346 -13.87 -25.53 1.48
N LYS A 347 -14.55 -24.68 2.28
CA LYS A 347 -15.63 -23.78 1.86
C LYS A 347 -15.15 -22.37 1.53
N ILE A 348 -13.86 -22.07 1.74
CA ILE A 348 -13.29 -20.76 1.43
C ILE A 348 -13.09 -20.61 -0.08
N VAL A 349 -13.56 -19.48 -0.62
CA VAL A 349 -13.35 -19.03 -1.99
C VAL A 349 -12.58 -17.72 -1.96
N VAL A 350 -11.52 -17.62 -2.75
CA VAL A 350 -10.71 -16.41 -2.88
C VAL A 350 -10.89 -15.85 -4.28
N PHE A 351 -11.23 -14.57 -4.38
CA PHE A 351 -11.47 -13.91 -5.66
C PHE A 351 -10.65 -12.62 -5.80
N ASP A 352 -9.80 -12.56 -6.82
CA ASP A 352 -9.03 -11.36 -7.17
C ASP A 352 -9.52 -10.78 -8.52
N PRO A 353 -10.37 -9.73 -8.51
CA PRO A 353 -10.94 -9.14 -9.72
C PRO A 353 -9.98 -8.22 -10.50
N ALA A 354 -8.70 -8.14 -10.14
CA ALA A 354 -7.66 -7.47 -10.92
C ALA A 354 -6.33 -8.17 -10.64
N CYS A 355 -6.26 -9.46 -10.99
CA CYS A 355 -5.29 -10.35 -10.38
C CYS A 355 -3.86 -10.21 -10.91
N GLY A 356 -3.65 -9.51 -12.02
CA GLY A 356 -2.34 -9.42 -12.65
C GLY A 356 -1.78 -10.82 -12.86
N SER A 357 -0.56 -11.04 -12.36
CA SER A 357 0.12 -12.33 -12.42
C SER A 357 -0.31 -13.34 -11.34
N GLY A 358 -1.37 -13.06 -10.58
CA GLY A 358 -2.02 -14.00 -9.66
C GLY A 358 -1.44 -14.04 -8.24
N ASN A 359 -0.56 -13.11 -7.85
CA ASN A 359 0.17 -13.18 -6.58
C ASN A 359 -0.73 -13.26 -5.33
N PHE A 360 -1.84 -12.51 -5.27
CA PHE A 360 -2.78 -12.64 -4.14
C PHE A 360 -3.38 -14.05 -4.05
N LEU A 361 -3.74 -14.64 -5.19
CA LEU A 361 -4.30 -15.99 -5.26
C LEU A 361 -3.27 -17.04 -4.85
N VAL A 362 -2.04 -16.92 -5.35
CA VAL A 362 -0.91 -17.81 -5.03
C VAL A 362 -0.59 -17.78 -3.53
N ILE A 363 -0.44 -16.59 -2.95
CA ILE A 363 -0.14 -16.45 -1.52
C ILE A 363 -1.32 -16.92 -0.66
N ALA A 364 -2.56 -16.57 -1.01
CA ALA A 364 -3.74 -17.06 -0.31
C ALA A 364 -3.81 -18.60 -0.32
N TYR A 365 -3.56 -19.23 -1.48
CA TYR A 365 -3.51 -20.68 -1.61
C TYR A 365 -2.41 -21.29 -0.73
N ARG A 366 -1.19 -20.73 -0.80
CA ARG A 366 -0.04 -21.16 0.01
C ARG A 366 -0.34 -21.12 1.52
N GLU A 367 -0.89 -20.00 2.00
CA GLU A 367 -1.21 -19.82 3.43
C GLU A 367 -2.35 -20.73 3.88
N LEU A 368 -3.38 -20.93 3.05
CA LEU A 368 -4.45 -21.88 3.36
C LEU A 368 -3.92 -23.32 3.43
N ARG A 369 -3.06 -23.74 2.50
CA ARG A 369 -2.40 -25.07 2.53
C ARG A 369 -1.49 -25.21 3.75
N LYS A 370 -0.79 -24.15 4.17
CA LYS A 370 0.01 -24.15 5.41
C LYS A 370 -0.88 -24.43 6.64
N LEU A 371 -2.02 -23.75 6.74
CA LEU A 371 -2.99 -23.98 7.83
C LEU A 371 -3.58 -25.38 7.81
N GLU A 372 -3.88 -25.91 6.62
CA GLU A 372 -4.33 -27.29 6.46
C GLU A 372 -3.27 -28.30 6.94
N LEU A 373 -2.02 -28.15 6.52
CA LEU A 373 -0.92 -29.01 6.96
C LEU A 373 -0.79 -29.00 8.48
N GLN A 374 -0.83 -27.82 9.11
CA GLN A 374 -0.78 -27.69 10.57
C GLN A 374 -1.98 -28.36 11.27
N ALA A 375 -3.18 -28.24 10.69
CA ALA A 375 -4.37 -28.89 11.22
C ALA A 375 -4.27 -30.43 11.16
N LEU A 376 -3.80 -30.97 10.04
CA LEU A 376 -3.61 -32.41 9.84
C LEU A 376 -2.46 -32.96 10.70
N ASP A 377 -1.39 -32.20 10.87
CA ASP A 377 -0.28 -32.54 11.76
C ASP A 377 -0.75 -32.65 13.22
N ALA A 378 -1.52 -31.67 13.69
CA ALA A 378 -2.15 -31.70 15.01
C ALA A 378 -3.13 -32.88 15.16
N LEU A 379 -3.87 -33.24 14.09
CA LEU A 379 -4.76 -34.39 14.11
C LEU A 379 -3.99 -35.71 14.24
N ARG A 380 -2.90 -35.88 13.48
CA ARG A 380 -2.01 -37.05 13.54
C ARG A 380 -1.45 -37.23 14.96
N ASP A 381 -1.04 -36.14 15.61
CA ASP A 381 -0.48 -36.18 16.95
C ASP A 381 -1.52 -36.60 18.00
N LEU A 382 -2.78 -36.21 17.83
CA LEU A 382 -3.89 -36.64 18.71
C LEU A 382 -4.26 -38.12 18.53
N GLU A 383 -3.99 -38.71 17.37
CA GLU A 383 -4.37 -40.10 17.04
C GLU A 383 -3.26 -41.13 17.30
N GLY A 384 -2.12 -40.73 17.87
CA GLY A 384 -1.08 -41.66 18.31
C GLY A 384 0.01 -41.96 17.27
N GLY A 385 0.17 -41.11 16.25
CA GLY A 385 1.34 -41.13 15.34
C GLY A 385 1.17 -41.90 14.02
N ALA A 386 2.30 -42.22 13.39
CA ALA A 386 2.46 -42.47 11.95
C ALA A 386 1.59 -43.56 11.27
N SER A 387 0.90 -44.45 12.02
CA SER A 387 0.13 -45.54 11.40
C SER A 387 -1.15 -45.10 10.69
N LEU A 388 -1.58 -43.83 10.86
CA LEU A 388 -2.80 -43.25 10.27
C LEU A 388 -2.54 -42.17 9.20
N ALA A 389 -1.28 -41.86 8.87
CA ALA A 389 -0.95 -40.83 7.87
C ALA A 389 -1.35 -41.23 6.42
N PHE A 390 -1.46 -42.54 6.16
CA PHE A 390 -1.92 -43.08 4.88
C PHE A 390 -3.43 -42.87 4.72
N GLY A 391 -3.83 -41.79 4.04
CA GLY A 391 -5.23 -41.53 3.69
C GLY A 391 -5.68 -40.08 3.77
N PHE A 392 -4.84 -39.16 4.28
CA PHE A 392 -5.17 -37.74 4.18
C PHE A 392 -5.11 -37.28 2.74
N SER A 393 -6.11 -36.47 2.37
CA SER A 393 -6.17 -35.72 1.12
C SER A 393 -6.38 -34.25 1.45
N SER A 394 -5.97 -33.36 0.55
CA SER A 394 -6.22 -31.95 0.75
C SER A 394 -7.71 -31.64 0.56
N VAL A 395 -8.24 -30.79 1.43
CA VAL A 395 -9.59 -30.23 1.38
C VAL A 395 -9.63 -28.91 0.59
N ILE A 396 -8.46 -28.33 0.26
CA ILE A 396 -8.33 -27.07 -0.48
C ILE A 396 -8.13 -27.37 -1.97
N SER A 397 -9.05 -26.87 -2.79
CA SER A 397 -9.02 -27.02 -4.25
C SER A 397 -8.69 -25.69 -4.93
N LEU A 398 -7.85 -25.74 -5.98
CA LEU A 398 -7.61 -24.58 -6.84
C LEU A 398 -8.90 -24.05 -7.49
N SER A 399 -9.94 -24.88 -7.67
CA SER A 399 -11.24 -24.45 -8.22
C SER A 399 -11.97 -23.39 -7.37
N ASN A 400 -11.51 -23.15 -6.13
CA ASN A 400 -12.02 -22.10 -5.25
C ASN A 400 -11.28 -20.76 -5.41
N PHE A 401 -10.32 -20.65 -6.34
CA PHE A 401 -9.54 -19.43 -6.59
C PHE A 401 -9.95 -18.81 -7.93
N TYR A 402 -10.44 -17.59 -7.89
CA TYR A 402 -10.99 -16.86 -9.03
C TYR A 402 -10.13 -15.63 -9.31
N GLY A 403 -9.92 -15.32 -10.59
CA GLY A 403 -9.17 -14.15 -11.02
C GLY A 403 -9.77 -13.52 -12.27
N ILE A 404 -9.80 -12.20 -12.35
CA ILE A 404 -10.04 -11.49 -13.61
C ILE A 404 -8.85 -10.59 -13.89
N GLU A 405 -8.32 -10.65 -15.10
CA GLU A 405 -7.20 -9.83 -15.55
C GLU A 405 -7.46 -9.36 -16.98
N TYR A 406 -7.17 -8.09 -17.27
CA TYR A 406 -7.39 -7.52 -18.60
C TYR A 406 -6.29 -7.93 -19.58
N ALA A 407 -5.05 -7.98 -19.11
CA ALA A 407 -3.90 -8.38 -19.90
C ALA A 407 -3.77 -9.91 -19.96
N ASP A 408 -4.08 -10.45 -21.13
CA ASP A 408 -4.01 -11.88 -21.45
C ASP A 408 -2.75 -12.59 -20.95
N PHE A 409 -1.57 -11.99 -21.19
CA PHE A 409 -0.32 -12.55 -20.70
C PHE A 409 -0.26 -12.69 -19.16
N ALA A 410 -0.73 -11.68 -18.44
CA ALA A 410 -0.74 -11.72 -16.98
C ALA A 410 -1.74 -12.78 -16.48
N ALA A 411 -2.89 -12.94 -17.16
CA ALA A 411 -3.84 -14.00 -16.90
C ALA A 411 -3.23 -15.41 -17.08
N GLU A 412 -2.52 -15.67 -18.18
CA GLU A 412 -1.81 -16.94 -18.41
C GLU A 412 -0.72 -17.20 -17.36
N THR A 413 -0.01 -16.13 -16.99
CA THR A 413 1.01 -16.19 -15.94
C THR A 413 0.41 -16.55 -14.59
N ALA A 414 -0.78 -16.02 -14.25
CA ALA A 414 -1.49 -16.36 -13.03
C ALA A 414 -1.89 -17.84 -12.96
N LYS A 415 -2.32 -18.43 -14.08
CA LYS A 415 -2.61 -19.87 -14.17
C LYS A 415 -1.36 -20.70 -13.88
N LEU A 416 -0.25 -20.37 -14.55
CA LEU A 416 1.03 -21.05 -14.32
C LEU A 416 1.48 -20.95 -12.86
N ALA A 417 1.44 -19.75 -12.27
CA ALA A 417 1.87 -19.55 -10.90
C ALA A 417 1.04 -20.36 -9.89
N LEU A 418 -0.28 -20.50 -10.13
CA LEU A 418 -1.15 -21.34 -9.31
C LEU A 418 -0.83 -22.83 -9.43
N TRP A 419 -0.55 -23.35 -10.64
CA TRP A 419 -0.11 -24.73 -10.83
C TRP A 419 1.19 -25.02 -10.09
N ILE A 420 2.18 -24.14 -10.24
CA ILE A 420 3.47 -24.25 -9.56
C ILE A 420 3.27 -24.25 -8.04
N ALA A 421 2.42 -23.37 -7.52
CA ALA A 421 2.09 -23.32 -6.10
C ALA A 421 1.42 -24.62 -5.61
N GLU A 422 0.44 -25.14 -6.35
CA GLU A 422 -0.22 -26.43 -6.03
C GLU A 422 0.78 -27.57 -6.01
N TYR A 423 1.66 -27.66 -7.01
CA TYR A 423 2.70 -28.67 -7.05
C TYR A 423 3.60 -28.60 -5.80
N GLN A 424 4.10 -27.41 -5.47
CA GLN A 424 4.97 -27.24 -4.30
C GLN A 424 4.25 -27.61 -2.99
N GLN A 425 2.96 -27.26 -2.84
CA GLN A 425 2.19 -27.63 -1.66
C GLN A 425 1.88 -29.13 -1.61
N ASN A 426 1.64 -29.78 -2.76
CA ASN A 426 1.46 -31.22 -2.84
C ASN A 426 2.75 -31.99 -2.53
N ALA A 427 3.91 -31.50 -2.96
CA ALA A 427 5.20 -32.06 -2.58
C ALA A 427 5.44 -31.96 -1.07
N ARG A 428 5.12 -30.82 -0.45
CA ARG A 428 5.18 -30.66 1.02
C ARG A 428 4.20 -31.59 1.73
N PHE A 429 2.98 -31.73 1.22
CA PHE A 429 1.96 -32.63 1.75
C PHE A 429 2.42 -34.09 1.68
N ARG A 430 2.99 -34.52 0.55
CA ARG A 430 3.58 -35.85 0.38
C ARG A 430 4.72 -36.09 1.37
N ALA A 431 5.61 -35.12 1.54
CA ALA A 431 6.70 -35.23 2.50
C ALA A 431 6.20 -35.38 3.94
N ALA A 432 5.08 -34.73 4.28
CA ALA A 432 4.48 -34.81 5.62
C ALA A 432 3.67 -36.09 5.88
N PHE A 433 2.94 -36.61 4.87
CA PHE A 433 1.94 -37.67 5.08
C PHE A 433 2.07 -38.90 4.17
N GLY A 434 2.98 -38.89 3.19
CA GLY A 434 3.22 -40.02 2.28
C GLY A 434 2.18 -40.20 1.17
N THR A 435 1.09 -39.42 1.16
CA THR A 435 0.09 -39.44 0.07
C THR A 435 0.66 -38.80 -1.20
N GLU A 436 0.65 -39.54 -2.31
CA GLU A 436 1.07 -39.04 -3.62
C GLU A 436 -0.12 -38.45 -4.38
N ILE A 437 0.00 -37.18 -4.77
CA ILE A 437 -0.96 -36.50 -5.64
C ILE A 437 -0.26 -36.33 -6.99
N PRO A 438 -0.76 -36.96 -8.08
CA PRO A 438 -0.11 -36.89 -9.38
C PRO A 438 -0.09 -35.44 -9.90
N ALA A 439 1.08 -35.01 -10.37
CA ALA A 439 1.31 -33.64 -10.84
C ALA A 439 0.79 -33.38 -12.27
N LEU A 440 0.66 -34.44 -13.07
CA LEU A 440 0.23 -34.39 -14.47
C LEU A 440 -0.90 -35.40 -14.73
N PRO A 441 -1.76 -35.16 -15.75
CA PRO A 441 -1.82 -33.95 -16.58
C PRO A 441 -2.33 -32.73 -15.80
N LEU A 442 -2.04 -31.53 -16.29
CA LEU A 442 -2.51 -30.28 -15.71
C LEU A 442 -4.05 -30.26 -15.73
N ARG A 443 -4.65 -30.02 -14.57
CA ARG A 443 -6.11 -29.86 -14.43
C ARG A 443 -6.47 -28.40 -14.52
N ASP A 444 -7.75 -28.09 -14.77
CA ASP A 444 -8.28 -26.72 -14.70
C ASP A 444 -7.85 -26.05 -13.38
N SER A 445 -6.87 -25.15 -13.44
CA SER A 445 -6.32 -24.43 -12.29
C SER A 445 -6.99 -23.10 -12.10
N GLY A 446 -7.67 -22.94 -10.96
CA GLY A 446 -8.38 -21.71 -10.69
C GLY A 446 -9.40 -21.42 -11.78
N LYS A 447 -10.05 -20.28 -11.64
CA LYS A 447 -10.91 -19.72 -12.68
C LYS A 447 -10.34 -18.35 -12.98
N ILE A 448 -9.38 -18.30 -13.91
CA ILE A 448 -8.76 -17.05 -14.36
C ILE A 448 -9.39 -16.65 -15.70
N LEU A 449 -10.03 -15.48 -15.72
CA LEU A 449 -10.70 -14.92 -16.89
C LEU A 449 -9.90 -13.73 -17.43
N CYS A 450 -9.51 -13.80 -18.71
CA CYS A 450 -8.95 -12.66 -19.43
C CYS A 450 -10.08 -11.73 -19.91
N ALA A 451 -10.36 -10.65 -19.19
CA ALA A 451 -11.43 -9.70 -19.50
C ALA A 451 -11.28 -8.34 -18.79
N ASN A 452 -12.01 -7.32 -19.26
CA ASN A 452 -12.22 -6.10 -18.50
C ASN A 452 -13.13 -6.39 -17.28
N SER A 453 -12.52 -6.46 -16.09
CA SER A 453 -13.21 -6.75 -14.84
C SER A 453 -14.39 -5.83 -14.54
N LEU A 454 -14.34 -4.55 -14.89
CA LEU A 454 -15.44 -3.62 -14.66
C LEU A 454 -16.63 -3.85 -15.59
N ALA A 455 -16.45 -4.60 -16.69
CA ALA A 455 -17.49 -4.99 -17.64
C ALA A 455 -18.08 -6.39 -17.41
N VAL A 456 -17.40 -7.26 -16.65
CA VAL A 456 -17.84 -8.65 -16.35
C VAL A 456 -18.86 -8.69 -15.22
N GLU A 457 -19.96 -9.41 -15.35
CA GLU A 457 -20.87 -9.65 -14.21
C GLU A 457 -20.23 -10.61 -13.18
N TRP A 458 -19.70 -10.07 -12.09
CA TRP A 458 -18.95 -10.85 -11.09
C TRP A 458 -19.79 -11.95 -10.45
N SER A 459 -21.08 -11.70 -10.24
CA SER A 459 -22.02 -12.66 -9.67
C SER A 459 -22.30 -13.86 -10.59
N GLU A 460 -22.09 -13.74 -11.90
CA GLU A 460 -22.19 -14.86 -12.85
C GLU A 460 -20.87 -15.62 -12.97
N PHE A 461 -19.73 -14.91 -12.90
CA PHE A 461 -18.41 -15.52 -13.00
C PHE A 461 -18.03 -16.29 -11.72
N CYS A 462 -18.19 -15.64 -10.56
CA CYS A 462 -17.99 -16.21 -9.24
C CYS A 462 -19.37 -16.36 -8.57
N SER A 463 -20.05 -17.46 -8.84
CA SER A 463 -21.32 -17.82 -8.21
C SER A 463 -21.09 -18.91 -7.14
N PRO A 464 -20.67 -18.55 -5.91
CA PRO A 464 -20.50 -19.52 -4.84
C PRO A 464 -21.86 -20.17 -4.48
N THR A 465 -21.83 -21.40 -4.00
CA THR A 465 -22.99 -22.01 -3.33
C THR A 465 -23.21 -21.35 -1.96
N ASP A 466 -24.43 -21.39 -1.42
CA ASP A 466 -24.80 -20.72 -0.16
C ASP A 466 -23.96 -21.15 1.05
N ASP A 467 -23.29 -22.30 1.00
CA ASP A 467 -22.42 -22.80 2.05
C ASP A 467 -20.95 -22.33 1.93
N LYS A 468 -20.58 -21.66 0.83
CA LYS A 468 -19.22 -21.13 0.61
C LYS A 468 -19.08 -19.70 1.08
N GLN A 469 -17.91 -19.37 1.61
CA GLN A 469 -17.57 -18.01 2.04
C GLN A 469 -16.56 -17.39 1.07
N VAL A 470 -16.94 -16.27 0.43
CA VAL A 470 -16.08 -15.57 -0.52
C VAL A 470 -15.32 -14.44 0.14
N PHE A 471 -14.01 -14.40 -0.11
CA PHE A 471 -13.11 -13.33 0.25
C PHE A 471 -12.49 -12.73 -1.00
N LEU A 472 -12.67 -11.42 -1.20
CA LEU A 472 -12.07 -10.70 -2.31
C LEU A 472 -10.79 -10.03 -1.84
N ALA A 473 -9.68 -10.25 -2.54
CA ALA A 473 -8.40 -9.60 -2.21
C ALA A 473 -7.71 -9.20 -3.50
N SER A 474 -7.33 -7.93 -3.62
CA SER A 474 -6.81 -7.40 -4.89
C SER A 474 -6.02 -6.11 -4.71
N ASN A 475 -5.23 -5.79 -5.74
CA ASN A 475 -4.60 -4.49 -5.93
C ASN A 475 -4.97 -3.94 -7.31
N PRO A 476 -6.18 -3.35 -7.48
CA PRO A 476 -6.64 -2.87 -8.77
C PRO A 476 -5.87 -1.65 -9.27
N PRO A 477 -5.93 -1.30 -10.56
CA PRO A 477 -5.14 -0.21 -11.14
C PRO A 477 -5.58 1.17 -10.63
N TYR A 478 -4.60 2.05 -10.36
CA TYR A 478 -4.83 3.44 -9.96
C TYR A 478 -4.63 4.38 -11.14
N LEU A 479 -5.65 5.18 -11.45
CA LEU A 479 -5.53 6.17 -12.51
C LEU A 479 -6.47 7.35 -12.25
N GLY A 480 -5.88 8.50 -11.94
CA GLY A 480 -6.64 9.72 -11.71
C GLY A 480 -7.43 10.14 -12.96
N SER A 481 -8.60 10.74 -12.78
CA SER A 481 -9.58 10.98 -13.86
C SER A 481 -9.08 11.80 -15.07
N THR A 482 -8.02 12.57 -14.90
CA THR A 482 -7.38 13.32 -16.00
C THR A 482 -6.67 12.40 -16.98
N TRP A 483 -6.14 11.27 -16.51
CA TRP A 483 -5.32 10.33 -17.28
C TRP A 483 -6.11 9.15 -17.84
N MET A 484 -7.35 8.95 -17.38
CA MET A 484 -8.23 7.91 -17.93
C MET A 484 -8.56 8.17 -19.41
N ASP A 485 -8.55 7.11 -20.21
CA ASP A 485 -9.04 7.14 -21.58
C ASP A 485 -10.58 7.17 -21.66
N ALA A 486 -11.12 7.06 -22.87
CA ALA A 486 -12.58 7.11 -23.09
C ALA A 486 -13.31 5.84 -22.61
N GLU A 487 -12.69 4.67 -22.71
CA GLU A 487 -13.26 3.39 -22.29
C GLU A 487 -13.36 3.33 -20.77
N GLN A 488 -12.26 3.64 -20.08
CA GLN A 488 -12.18 3.69 -18.61
C GLN A 488 -13.15 4.72 -18.02
N LYS A 489 -13.30 5.89 -18.67
CA LYS A 489 -14.34 6.87 -18.30
C LYS A 489 -15.75 6.34 -18.50
N GLY A 490 -15.96 5.51 -19.54
CA GLY A 490 -17.21 4.81 -19.78
C GLY A 490 -17.54 3.80 -18.67
N ASP A 491 -16.56 3.02 -18.24
CA ASP A 491 -16.70 2.06 -17.14
C ASP A 491 -17.11 2.74 -15.83
N ILE A 492 -16.40 3.79 -15.43
CA ILE A 492 -16.76 4.58 -14.23
C ILE A 492 -18.15 5.19 -14.38
N ALA A 493 -18.50 5.71 -15.57
CA ALA A 493 -19.83 6.25 -15.79
C ALA A 493 -20.94 5.20 -15.64
N ARG A 494 -20.73 3.97 -16.13
CA ARG A 494 -21.70 2.87 -16.00
C ARG A 494 -21.95 2.53 -14.53
N LEU A 495 -20.89 2.42 -13.72
CA LEU A 495 -20.97 2.02 -12.32
C LEU A 495 -21.54 3.12 -11.40
N PHE A 496 -21.18 4.39 -11.63
CA PHE A 496 -21.52 5.46 -10.69
C PHE A 496 -22.78 6.26 -11.04
N LYS A 497 -23.21 6.29 -12.32
CA LYS A 497 -24.43 7.03 -12.73
C LYS A 497 -25.69 6.68 -11.94
N PRO A 498 -25.94 5.40 -11.55
CA PRO A 498 -27.11 5.06 -10.75
C PRO A 498 -27.14 5.78 -9.39
N TYR A 499 -25.98 6.15 -8.86
CA TYR A 499 -25.83 6.71 -7.52
C TYR A 499 -25.60 8.23 -7.51
N SER A 500 -24.86 8.77 -8.47
CA SER A 500 -24.47 10.19 -8.47
C SER A 500 -24.16 10.70 -9.87
N ASN A 501 -24.30 12.01 -10.09
CA ASN A 501 -23.78 12.70 -11.28
C ASN A 501 -22.37 13.28 -11.06
N ASN A 502 -21.87 13.27 -9.82
CA ASN A 502 -20.63 13.91 -9.39
C ASN A 502 -19.45 12.94 -9.28
N TYR A 503 -19.35 11.92 -10.14
CA TYR A 503 -18.28 10.90 -10.07
C TYR A 503 -17.05 11.17 -10.95
N LYS A 504 -17.10 12.16 -11.85
CA LYS A 504 -16.08 12.37 -12.90
C LYS A 504 -14.67 12.71 -12.37
N THR A 505 -14.54 12.98 -11.08
CA THR A 505 -13.25 13.26 -10.40
C THR A 505 -12.69 12.06 -9.66
N LEU A 506 -13.42 10.95 -9.56
CA LEU A 506 -12.97 9.74 -8.88
C LEU A 506 -11.83 9.08 -9.64
N ASP A 507 -11.01 8.36 -8.89
CA ASP A 507 -9.94 7.54 -9.45
C ASP A 507 -10.52 6.25 -10.05
N TYR A 508 -9.83 5.67 -11.03
CA TYR A 508 -10.29 4.45 -11.69
C TYR A 508 -10.47 3.26 -10.72
N VAL A 509 -9.64 3.18 -9.67
CA VAL A 509 -9.76 2.15 -8.61
C VAL A 509 -11.10 2.19 -7.88
N CYS A 510 -11.80 3.33 -7.87
CA CYS A 510 -13.12 3.45 -7.27
C CYS A 510 -14.17 2.56 -7.96
N GLY A 511 -13.96 2.18 -9.23
CA GLY A 511 -14.80 1.21 -9.95
C GLY A 511 -14.83 -0.16 -9.26
N TRP A 512 -13.67 -0.66 -8.83
CA TRP A 512 -13.58 -1.93 -8.10
C TRP A 512 -14.17 -1.82 -6.70
N LEU A 513 -14.02 -0.69 -6.02
CA LEU A 513 -14.61 -0.48 -4.69
C LEU A 513 -16.14 -0.55 -4.75
N ILE A 514 -16.79 0.13 -5.70
CA ILE A 514 -18.25 0.02 -5.87
C ILE A 514 -18.66 -1.40 -6.22
N LYS A 515 -18.04 -1.99 -7.25
CA LYS A 515 -18.45 -3.30 -7.75
C LYS A 515 -18.24 -4.41 -6.72
N GLY A 516 -17.15 -4.33 -5.96
CA GLY A 516 -16.89 -5.20 -4.82
C GLY A 516 -17.89 -4.98 -3.68
N SER A 517 -18.25 -3.74 -3.37
CA SER A 517 -19.30 -3.46 -2.38
C SER A 517 -20.66 -4.02 -2.80
N GLU A 518 -21.05 -3.88 -4.07
CA GLU A 518 -22.28 -4.49 -4.60
C GLU A 518 -22.24 -6.02 -4.48
N TYR A 519 -21.13 -6.65 -4.86
CA TYR A 519 -20.94 -8.09 -4.74
C TYR A 519 -20.98 -8.56 -3.27
N CYS A 520 -20.32 -7.86 -2.36
CA CYS A 520 -20.38 -8.12 -0.91
C CYS A 520 -21.79 -7.96 -0.35
N ALA A 521 -22.54 -6.94 -0.79
CA ALA A 521 -23.92 -6.72 -0.37
C ALA A 521 -24.84 -7.86 -0.83
N GLN A 522 -24.62 -8.38 -2.05
CA GLN A 522 -25.40 -9.48 -2.60
C GLN A 522 -25.07 -10.83 -1.95
N HIS A 523 -23.79 -11.16 -1.80
CA HIS A 523 -23.35 -12.52 -1.44
C HIS A 523 -22.86 -12.68 0.01
N GLY A 524 -22.85 -11.62 0.82
CA GLY A 524 -22.29 -11.66 2.17
C GLY A 524 -20.77 -11.90 2.20
N ALA A 525 -20.10 -11.60 1.08
CA ALA A 525 -18.66 -11.68 0.96
C ALA A 525 -17.96 -10.55 1.74
N PHE A 526 -16.65 -10.71 1.98
CA PHE A 526 -15.78 -9.66 2.51
C PHE A 526 -14.72 -9.34 1.48
N LEU A 527 -14.36 -8.06 1.34
CA LEU A 527 -13.28 -7.65 0.44
C LEU A 527 -12.18 -6.94 1.21
N ALA A 528 -10.95 -7.01 0.72
CA ALA A 528 -9.87 -6.11 1.09
C ALA A 528 -9.08 -5.69 -0.15
N PHE A 529 -9.12 -4.40 -0.49
CA PHE A 529 -8.42 -3.87 -1.65
C PHE A 529 -7.34 -2.87 -1.25
N VAL A 530 -6.19 -3.00 -1.90
CA VAL A 530 -5.16 -1.97 -1.92
C VAL A 530 -5.63 -0.85 -2.86
N SER A 531 -5.47 0.40 -2.44
CA SER A 531 -5.92 1.56 -3.21
C SER A 531 -5.03 2.78 -2.98
N THR A 532 -5.08 3.76 -3.88
CA THR A 532 -4.48 5.08 -3.61
C THR A 532 -5.11 5.71 -2.36
N ASN A 533 -4.29 6.33 -1.51
CA ASN A 533 -4.79 7.08 -0.34
C ASN A 533 -5.79 8.19 -0.68
N SER A 534 -5.87 8.62 -1.94
CA SER A 534 -6.84 9.61 -2.40
C SER A 534 -8.29 9.19 -2.15
N VAL A 535 -8.61 7.88 -2.08
CA VAL A 535 -10.01 7.42 -1.86
C VAL A 535 -10.54 7.70 -0.45
N VAL A 536 -9.65 7.95 0.51
CA VAL A 536 -9.97 8.33 1.90
C VAL A 536 -9.64 9.80 2.20
N GLN A 537 -9.43 10.61 1.15
CA GLN A 537 -9.04 12.01 1.29
C GLN A 537 -9.80 12.93 0.34
N GLY A 538 -9.74 14.23 0.63
CA GLY A 538 -10.11 15.29 -0.31
C GLY A 538 -11.51 15.13 -0.92
N SER A 539 -11.57 15.25 -2.25
CA SER A 539 -12.85 15.26 -2.98
C SER A 539 -13.49 13.89 -3.14
N HIS A 540 -12.74 12.80 -2.99
CA HIS A 540 -13.27 11.46 -3.19
C HIS A 540 -14.21 11.07 -2.05
N VAL A 541 -13.87 11.45 -0.82
CA VAL A 541 -14.65 11.08 0.36
C VAL A 541 -16.12 11.47 0.27
N PRO A 542 -16.47 12.73 -0.05
CA PRO A 542 -17.87 13.16 -0.14
C PRO A 542 -18.64 12.61 -1.34
N ILE A 543 -18.00 11.84 -2.22
CA ILE A 543 -18.65 11.19 -3.36
C ILE A 543 -18.76 9.69 -3.12
N LEU A 544 -17.66 9.01 -2.80
CA LEU A 544 -17.57 7.55 -2.73
C LEU A 544 -18.26 6.96 -1.50
N TRP A 545 -17.92 7.42 -0.30
CA TRP A 545 -18.39 6.78 0.94
C TRP A 545 -19.91 6.87 1.16
N PRO A 546 -20.60 7.98 0.84
CA PRO A 546 -22.06 8.00 0.87
C PRO A 546 -22.72 6.93 -0.03
N ILE A 547 -22.07 6.59 -1.14
CA ILE A 547 -22.56 5.54 -2.06
C ILE A 547 -22.38 4.18 -1.40
N LEU A 548 -21.22 3.89 -0.81
CA LEU A 548 -20.97 2.62 -0.13
C LEU A 548 -21.89 2.44 1.09
N ASP A 549 -22.14 3.51 1.85
CA ASP A 549 -23.11 3.52 2.94
C ASP A 549 -24.52 3.17 2.42
N THR A 550 -24.91 3.69 1.24
CA THR A 550 -26.21 3.38 0.61
C THR A 550 -26.31 1.92 0.15
N ILE A 551 -25.19 1.33 -0.27
CA ILE A 551 -25.09 -0.11 -0.61
C ILE A 551 -25.16 -0.98 0.66
N GLY A 552 -24.94 -0.40 1.85
CA GLY A 552 -24.96 -1.10 3.14
C GLY A 552 -23.63 -1.77 3.48
N ILE A 553 -22.52 -1.20 2.97
CA ILE A 553 -21.16 -1.70 3.19
C ILE A 553 -20.37 -0.71 4.03
N SER A 554 -19.69 -1.20 5.06
CA SER A 554 -18.85 -0.42 5.95
C SER A 554 -17.41 -0.92 5.94
N ILE A 555 -16.49 -0.11 6.47
CA ILE A 555 -15.12 -0.53 6.71
C ILE A 555 -15.11 -1.48 7.91
N VAL A 556 -14.55 -2.67 7.73
CA VAL A 556 -14.34 -3.68 8.79
C VAL A 556 -12.92 -3.65 9.34
N PHE A 557 -11.95 -3.30 8.51
CA PHE A 557 -10.59 -2.94 8.93
C PHE A 557 -9.96 -2.03 7.87
N ALA A 558 -8.91 -1.29 8.24
CA ALA A 558 -8.15 -0.52 7.27
C ALA A 558 -6.68 -0.36 7.67
N HIS A 559 -5.78 -0.25 6.70
CA HIS A 559 -4.44 0.30 6.92
C HIS A 559 -4.43 1.78 6.49
N LYS A 560 -3.92 2.64 7.36
CA LYS A 560 -3.65 4.05 7.05
C LYS A 560 -2.63 4.18 5.92
N SER A 561 -2.41 5.41 5.47
CA SER A 561 -1.47 5.70 4.38
C SER A 561 -0.07 5.20 4.69
N PHE A 562 0.45 4.28 3.88
CA PHE A 562 1.85 3.84 3.93
C PHE A 562 2.49 3.93 2.54
N LYS A 563 3.81 4.10 2.50
CA LYS A 563 4.54 4.08 1.24
C LYS A 563 4.57 2.66 0.72
N TRP A 564 4.04 2.45 -0.47
CA TRP A 564 4.20 1.21 -1.21
C TRP A 564 5.64 1.15 -1.73
N LYS A 565 6.54 0.60 -0.89
CA LYS A 565 7.93 0.35 -1.25
C LYS A 565 8.07 -1.09 -1.69
N ASN A 566 8.60 -1.26 -2.89
CA ASN A 566 9.19 -2.53 -3.32
C ASN A 566 10.71 -2.46 -3.04
N ASN A 567 11.37 -3.61 -2.88
CA ASN A 567 12.78 -3.70 -2.43
C ASN A 567 13.82 -3.22 -3.46
N ALA A 568 13.48 -2.29 -4.34
CA ALA A 568 14.32 -1.87 -5.45
C ALA A 568 14.82 -0.41 -5.36
N ALA A 569 15.90 -0.13 -6.09
CA ALA A 569 16.79 1.02 -5.91
C ALA A 569 16.20 2.40 -6.28
N ASN A 570 15.12 2.48 -7.06
CA ASN A 570 14.49 3.74 -7.49
C ASN A 570 13.00 3.81 -7.09
N ASN A 571 12.75 3.84 -5.77
CA ASN A 571 11.42 3.92 -5.17
C ASN A 571 10.77 5.30 -5.38
N ALA A 572 10.09 5.51 -6.51
CA ALA A 572 9.00 6.49 -6.57
C ALA A 572 7.76 5.87 -5.90
N GLY A 573 7.80 5.73 -4.57
CA GLY A 573 6.77 5.03 -3.81
C GLY A 573 5.41 5.75 -3.91
N VAL A 574 4.40 5.06 -4.42
CA VAL A 574 3.01 5.51 -4.35
C VAL A 574 2.52 5.31 -2.90
N THR A 575 1.77 6.27 -2.37
CA THR A 575 1.15 6.13 -1.05
C THR A 575 -0.17 5.40 -1.18
N CYS A 576 -0.29 4.26 -0.51
CA CYS A 576 -1.46 3.39 -0.57
C CYS A 576 -2.16 3.29 0.78
N VAL A 577 -3.41 2.86 0.73
CA VAL A 577 -4.22 2.38 1.87
C VAL A 577 -4.71 0.97 1.56
N ILE A 578 -5.08 0.22 2.58
CA ILE A 578 -5.80 -1.05 2.42
C ILE A 578 -7.16 -0.88 3.06
N LEU A 579 -8.23 -1.17 2.33
CA LEU A 579 -9.61 -1.05 2.80
C LEU A 579 -10.26 -2.43 2.84
N GLY A 580 -10.49 -2.93 4.05
CA GLY A 580 -11.33 -4.09 4.29
C GLY A 580 -12.80 -3.65 4.38
N LEU A 581 -13.64 -4.09 3.45
CA LEU A 581 -15.07 -3.74 3.41
C LEU A 581 -15.95 -4.99 3.54
N GLY A 582 -17.10 -4.82 4.17
CA GLY A 582 -18.12 -5.86 4.30
C GLY A 582 -19.43 -5.31 4.84
N LYS A 583 -20.43 -6.17 5.01
CA LYS A 583 -21.63 -5.79 5.74
C LYS A 583 -21.27 -5.48 7.19
N ASP A 584 -21.88 -4.44 7.73
CA ASP A 584 -21.62 -4.06 9.12
C ASP A 584 -22.00 -5.21 10.05
N SER A 585 -21.11 -5.52 10.98
CA SER A 585 -21.28 -6.61 11.93
C SER A 585 -20.89 -6.14 13.32
N SER A 586 -21.33 -6.85 14.37
CA SER A 586 -20.93 -6.55 15.75
C SER A 586 -19.46 -6.89 16.06
N LYS A 587 -18.65 -7.29 15.07
CA LYS A 587 -17.23 -7.59 15.24
C LYS A 587 -16.44 -6.30 15.45
N THR A 588 -15.45 -6.35 16.35
CA THR A 588 -14.49 -5.27 16.56
C THR A 588 -13.73 -4.95 15.26
N LYS A 589 -13.65 -3.67 14.91
CA LYS A 589 -12.93 -3.19 13.73
C LYS A 589 -11.48 -2.87 14.09
N PHE A 590 -10.57 -2.96 13.13
CA PHE A 590 -9.15 -2.68 13.36
C PHE A 590 -8.63 -1.64 12.37
N LEU A 591 -8.02 -0.58 12.91
CA LEU A 591 -7.30 0.43 12.14
C LEU A 591 -5.80 0.25 12.37
N PHE A 592 -5.06 -0.02 11.30
CA PHE A 592 -3.63 -0.27 11.33
C PHE A 592 -2.84 0.97 10.91
N ASP A 593 -1.84 1.32 11.70
CA ASP A 593 -0.83 2.34 11.40
C ASP A 593 0.54 1.66 11.32
N GLU A 594 1.08 1.57 10.11
CA GLU A 594 2.23 0.72 9.78
C GLU A 594 2.11 -0.74 10.25
N PHE A 595 2.66 -1.06 11.42
CA PHE A 595 2.70 -2.40 12.03
C PHE A 595 1.76 -2.55 13.24
N GLU A 596 1.16 -1.47 13.72
CA GLU A 596 0.33 -1.47 14.93
C GLU A 596 -1.16 -1.44 14.57
N GLY A 597 -1.93 -2.40 15.08
CA GLY A 597 -3.39 -2.44 14.96
C GLY A 597 -4.10 -1.92 16.21
N LYS A 598 -4.95 -0.90 16.05
CA LYS A 598 -5.83 -0.37 17.11
C LYS A 598 -7.26 -0.85 16.90
N ALA A 599 -7.90 -1.32 17.96
CA ALA A 599 -9.33 -1.65 17.96
C ALA A 599 -10.17 -0.36 17.93
N CYS A 600 -11.18 -0.33 17.07
CA CYS A 600 -12.07 0.80 16.83
C CYS A 600 -13.53 0.38 16.94
N GLU A 601 -14.39 1.32 17.36
CA GLU A 601 -15.84 1.12 17.35
C GLU A 601 -16.40 1.33 15.95
N ASN A 602 -15.90 2.33 15.23
CA ASN A 602 -16.21 2.56 13.83
C ASN A 602 -14.96 2.93 13.04
N ILE A 603 -14.97 2.80 11.71
CA ILE A 603 -13.93 3.37 10.85
C ILE A 603 -14.66 4.09 9.72
N ASN A 604 -14.55 5.42 9.68
CA ASN A 604 -15.22 6.22 8.65
C ASN A 604 -14.36 6.40 7.39
N GLY A 605 -14.91 7.09 6.39
CA GLY A 605 -14.23 7.33 5.10
C GLY A 605 -12.94 8.17 5.16
N TYR A 606 -12.59 8.74 6.32
CA TYR A 606 -11.31 9.41 6.58
C TYR A 606 -10.34 8.55 7.40
N LEU A 607 -10.68 7.26 7.63
CA LEU A 607 -9.95 6.32 8.48
C LEU A 607 -9.82 6.79 9.94
N LEU A 608 -10.91 7.35 10.49
CA LEU A 608 -11.00 7.76 11.89
C LEU A 608 -11.96 6.86 12.66
N ASP A 609 -11.65 6.65 13.94
CA ASP A 609 -12.54 6.02 14.92
C ASP A 609 -13.63 6.98 15.37
N ALA A 610 -14.57 7.25 14.46
CA ALA A 610 -15.63 8.24 14.62
C ALA A 610 -16.83 7.88 13.74
N LEU A 611 -17.96 8.56 13.95
CA LEU A 611 -19.15 8.40 13.11
C LEU A 611 -18.86 8.65 11.62
N ASN A 612 -19.69 8.08 10.74
CA ASN A 612 -19.64 8.30 9.29
C ASN A 612 -20.05 9.74 8.94
N ILE A 613 -19.12 10.66 9.11
CA ILE A 613 -19.27 12.09 8.83
C ILE A 613 -18.61 12.38 7.50
N VAL A 614 -19.27 13.21 6.70
CA VAL A 614 -18.79 13.59 5.36
C VAL A 614 -18.66 15.10 5.28
N ILE A 615 -17.43 15.57 5.01
CA ILE A 615 -17.13 16.99 4.84
C ILE A 615 -17.41 17.36 3.38
N LYS A 616 -18.45 18.16 3.17
CA LYS A 616 -18.88 18.59 1.84
C LYS A 616 -18.15 19.87 1.45
N LYS A 617 -17.83 20.00 0.16
CA LYS A 617 -17.24 21.24 -0.37
C LYS A 617 -18.17 22.42 -0.10
N SER A 618 -17.63 23.50 0.43
CA SER A 618 -18.35 24.76 0.60
C SER A 618 -17.69 25.89 -0.20
N GLY A 619 -18.50 26.65 -0.93
CA GLY A 619 -18.04 27.83 -1.68
C GLY A 619 -17.74 29.03 -0.77
N LYS A 620 -18.26 29.04 0.46
CA LYS A 620 -18.05 30.09 1.47
C LYS A 620 -17.77 29.49 2.84
N PRO A 621 -17.08 30.20 3.75
CA PRO A 621 -16.86 29.71 5.11
C PRO A 621 -18.16 29.41 5.86
N ILE A 622 -18.22 28.26 6.53
CA ILE A 622 -19.32 27.89 7.44
C ILE A 622 -19.22 28.64 8.78
N SER A 623 -18.01 29.04 9.15
CA SER A 623 -17.71 29.84 10.34
C SER A 623 -17.59 31.32 9.99
N LYS A 624 -17.69 32.18 11.02
CA LYS A 624 -17.52 33.63 10.88
C LYS A 624 -16.04 34.00 10.70
N VAL A 625 -15.45 33.60 9.58
CA VAL A 625 -14.07 33.88 9.18
C VAL A 625 -14.03 34.54 7.78
N PRO A 626 -12.98 35.30 7.44
CA PRO A 626 -12.83 35.92 6.12
C PRO A 626 -12.86 34.92 4.97
N GLU A 627 -13.27 35.39 3.79
CA GLU A 627 -13.21 34.56 2.58
C GLU A 627 -11.75 34.35 2.15
N MET A 628 -11.41 33.09 1.83
CA MET A 628 -10.10 32.72 1.29
C MET A 628 -10.23 32.42 -0.21
N GLU A 629 -9.39 33.06 -0.99
CA GLU A 629 -9.46 33.07 -2.44
C GLU A 629 -8.35 32.23 -3.07
N TYR A 630 -8.66 31.62 -4.20
CA TYR A 630 -7.67 30.98 -5.06
C TYR A 630 -6.76 32.05 -5.68
N GLY A 631 -5.46 31.76 -5.75
CA GLY A 631 -4.47 32.68 -6.32
C GLY A 631 -4.61 32.84 -7.83
N ASN A 632 -3.88 33.81 -8.37
CA ASN A 632 -4.07 34.28 -9.74
C ASN A 632 -3.48 33.31 -10.76
N LYS A 633 -4.32 32.70 -11.62
CA LYS A 633 -3.85 31.78 -12.67
C LYS A 633 -3.37 32.56 -13.91
N PRO A 634 -2.10 32.44 -14.32
CA PRO A 634 -1.59 33.24 -15.43
C PRO A 634 -2.21 32.90 -16.79
N VAL A 635 -2.29 31.60 -17.13
CA VAL A 635 -2.70 31.11 -18.47
C VAL A 635 -1.93 31.86 -19.58
N ASP A 636 -0.63 32.06 -19.39
CA ASP A 636 0.18 33.01 -20.17
C ASP A 636 1.32 32.36 -20.95
N GLY A 637 1.56 31.05 -20.76
CA GLY A 637 2.68 30.34 -21.38
C GLY A 637 4.04 30.76 -20.79
N GLY A 638 4.05 31.39 -19.61
CA GLY A 638 5.25 31.97 -19.00
C GLY A 638 5.60 33.37 -19.50
N ASN A 639 4.82 33.96 -20.40
CA ASN A 639 5.18 35.23 -21.03
C ASN A 639 5.05 36.44 -20.08
N LEU A 640 4.11 36.43 -19.14
CA LEU A 640 3.88 37.53 -18.19
C LEU A 640 4.63 37.33 -16.86
N ILE A 641 5.43 36.27 -16.77
CA ILE A 641 6.25 35.94 -15.61
C ILE A 641 7.70 36.33 -15.90
N LEU A 642 8.39 36.84 -14.87
CA LEU A 642 9.78 37.27 -14.94
C LEU A 642 10.60 36.60 -13.84
N SER A 643 11.78 36.11 -14.20
CA SER A 643 12.87 35.84 -13.26
C SER A 643 13.43 37.15 -12.67
N GLU A 644 14.20 37.05 -11.58
CA GLU A 644 14.88 38.23 -11.02
C GLU A 644 15.83 38.90 -12.03
N ALA A 645 16.53 38.10 -12.85
CA ALA A 645 17.42 38.61 -13.89
C ALA A 645 16.66 39.38 -14.97
N GLU A 646 15.58 38.81 -15.51
CA GLU A 646 14.73 39.48 -16.52
C GLU A 646 14.10 40.76 -15.97
N LYS A 647 13.61 40.73 -14.72
CA LYS A 647 13.08 41.91 -14.05
C LYS A 647 14.13 43.00 -13.86
N ASN A 648 15.36 42.64 -13.52
CA ASN A 648 16.44 43.62 -13.34
C ASN A 648 16.85 44.25 -14.66
N GLN A 649 17.01 43.45 -15.72
CA GLN A 649 17.30 43.95 -17.07
C GLN A 649 16.19 44.88 -17.59
N LEU A 650 14.93 44.53 -17.38
CA LEU A 650 13.78 45.33 -17.81
C LEU A 650 13.73 46.69 -17.09
N VAL A 651 13.99 46.72 -15.78
CA VAL A 651 14.01 47.95 -14.98
C VAL A 651 15.23 48.81 -15.29
N GLU A 652 16.39 48.21 -15.54
CA GLU A 652 17.60 48.94 -15.93
C GLU A 652 17.41 49.68 -17.26
N LYS A 653 16.80 49.01 -18.25
CA LYS A 653 16.54 49.59 -19.57
C LYS A 653 15.34 50.54 -19.59
N TYR A 654 14.31 50.24 -18.80
CA TYR A 654 13.08 51.04 -18.70
C TYR A 654 12.71 51.27 -17.23
N PRO A 655 13.26 52.30 -16.55
CA PRO A 655 13.06 52.49 -15.11
C PRO A 655 11.60 52.60 -14.65
N LYS A 656 10.73 53.19 -15.48
CA LYS A 656 9.29 53.31 -15.19
C LYS A 656 8.54 51.97 -15.23
N SER A 657 9.12 50.91 -15.79
CA SER A 657 8.50 49.57 -15.82
C SER A 657 8.27 49.02 -14.41
N LYS A 658 8.94 49.53 -13.38
CA LYS A 658 8.71 49.16 -11.98
C LYS A 658 7.25 49.33 -11.54
N GLU A 659 6.50 50.25 -12.14
CA GLU A 659 5.08 50.49 -11.80
C GLU A 659 4.14 49.35 -12.22
N ILE A 660 4.54 48.53 -13.21
CA ILE A 660 3.78 47.40 -13.73
C ILE A 660 4.37 46.04 -13.32
N ILE A 661 5.33 46.03 -12.39
CA ILE A 661 6.01 44.82 -11.93
C ILE A 661 5.68 44.59 -10.46
N LYS A 662 5.12 43.42 -10.15
CA LYS A 662 4.87 42.97 -8.77
C LYS A 662 5.64 41.70 -8.44
N LYS A 663 5.92 41.47 -7.15
CA LYS A 663 6.43 40.18 -6.68
C LYS A 663 5.38 39.11 -6.97
N PHE A 664 5.81 37.94 -7.44
CA PHE A 664 4.90 36.86 -7.77
C PHE A 664 5.26 35.60 -7.00
N ILE A 665 4.39 35.19 -6.07
CA ILE A 665 4.70 34.12 -5.13
C ILE A 665 3.74 32.93 -5.28
N GLY A 666 4.30 31.73 -5.44
CA GLY A 666 3.58 30.47 -5.28
C GLY A 666 4.08 29.71 -4.05
N SER A 667 3.79 28.40 -4.00
CA SER A 667 4.24 27.55 -2.89
C SER A 667 5.76 27.57 -2.69
N ASN A 668 6.54 27.53 -3.78
CA ASN A 668 8.01 27.49 -3.71
C ASN A 668 8.61 28.83 -3.27
N GLU A 669 8.13 29.93 -3.83
CA GLU A 669 8.60 31.28 -3.50
C GLU A 669 8.32 31.61 -2.03
N LEU A 670 7.13 31.24 -1.53
CA LEU A 670 6.75 31.42 -0.13
C LEU A 670 7.62 30.60 0.82
N ILE A 671 7.78 29.30 0.55
CA ILE A 671 8.44 28.36 1.47
C ILE A 671 9.96 28.52 1.42
N LYS A 672 10.56 28.59 0.23
CA LYS A 672 12.02 28.57 0.03
C LYS A 672 12.64 29.97 -0.13
N GLY A 673 11.83 31.02 -0.19
CA GLY A 673 12.32 32.39 -0.42
C GLY A 673 12.86 32.63 -1.83
N THR A 674 12.50 31.78 -2.81
CA THR A 674 12.88 32.00 -4.22
C THR A 674 12.19 33.25 -4.77
N LYS A 675 12.90 34.03 -5.60
CA LYS A 675 12.40 35.31 -6.11
C LYS A 675 11.84 35.16 -7.52
N ARG A 676 10.61 35.62 -7.70
CA ARG A 676 9.90 35.63 -8.97
C ARG A 676 9.00 36.86 -9.04
N TYR A 677 8.79 37.35 -10.25
CA TYR A 677 8.04 38.57 -10.52
C TYR A 677 7.03 38.32 -11.64
N CYS A 678 6.07 39.23 -11.77
CA CYS A 678 5.11 39.22 -12.87
C CYS A 678 4.88 40.63 -13.39
N LEU A 679 4.46 40.71 -14.65
CA LEU A 679 3.85 41.89 -15.24
C LEU A 679 2.39 41.93 -14.78
N TRP A 680 2.04 42.98 -14.04
CA TRP A 680 0.71 43.20 -13.49
C TRP A 680 0.16 44.50 -14.06
N ILE A 681 -0.62 44.36 -15.13
CA ILE A 681 -1.04 45.46 -16.00
C ILE A 681 -2.56 45.55 -15.98
N ASP A 682 -3.09 46.69 -15.57
CA ASP A 682 -4.52 47.01 -15.75
C ASP A 682 -4.78 47.68 -17.11
N GLU A 683 -6.05 47.88 -17.44
CA GLU A 683 -6.45 48.52 -18.71
C GLU A 683 -5.94 49.95 -18.83
N ALA A 684 -5.86 50.71 -17.73
CA ALA A 684 -5.36 52.09 -17.74
C ALA A 684 -3.84 52.15 -17.99
N GLN A 685 -3.11 51.11 -17.63
CA GLN A 685 -1.67 50.98 -17.83
C GLN A 685 -1.29 50.36 -19.18
N LEU A 686 -2.26 49.85 -19.96
CA LEU A 686 -1.98 49.09 -21.18
C LEU A 686 -1.20 49.89 -22.24
N ASP A 687 -1.56 51.16 -22.47
CA ASP A 687 -0.86 52.02 -23.43
C ASP A 687 0.60 52.25 -23.02
N PHE A 688 0.81 52.48 -21.72
CA PHE A 688 2.15 52.60 -21.15
C PHE A 688 2.94 51.28 -21.28
N ALA A 689 2.34 50.15 -20.91
CA ALA A 689 2.99 48.84 -20.99
C ALA A 689 3.37 48.48 -22.43
N THR A 690 2.48 48.78 -23.39
CA THR A 690 2.69 48.50 -24.82
C THR A 690 3.73 49.43 -25.45
N SER A 691 3.97 50.60 -24.86
CA SER A 691 5.07 51.49 -25.27
C SER A 691 6.45 50.90 -25.00
N ILE A 692 6.56 49.93 -24.08
CA ILE A 692 7.81 49.20 -23.77
C ILE A 692 7.92 47.99 -24.71
N PRO A 693 8.87 47.97 -25.68
CA PRO A 693 8.92 46.93 -26.71
C PRO A 693 9.00 45.49 -26.17
N GLU A 694 9.74 45.26 -25.09
CA GLU A 694 9.91 43.94 -24.47
C GLU A 694 8.62 43.44 -23.79
N VAL A 695 7.86 44.35 -23.17
CA VAL A 695 6.57 44.04 -22.55
C VAL A 695 5.52 43.77 -23.62
N ARG A 696 5.46 44.60 -24.67
CA ARG A 696 4.60 44.37 -25.84
C ARG A 696 4.84 43.01 -26.47
N CYS A 697 6.10 42.61 -26.67
CA CYS A 697 6.44 41.30 -27.24
C CYS A 697 5.89 40.15 -26.39
N ARG A 698 5.97 40.26 -25.06
CA ARG A 698 5.41 39.28 -24.12
C ARG A 698 3.88 39.22 -24.15
N ILE A 699 3.22 40.37 -24.26
CA ILE A 699 1.76 40.45 -24.39
C ILE A 699 1.30 39.76 -25.69
N GLU A 700 1.94 40.02 -26.82
CA GLU A 700 1.59 39.37 -28.09
C GLU A 700 1.87 37.85 -28.06
N ALA A 701 3.00 37.41 -27.48
CA ALA A 701 3.29 35.98 -27.32
C ALA A 701 2.24 35.28 -26.43
N CYS A 702 1.77 35.95 -25.36
CA CYS A 702 0.68 35.47 -24.52
C CYS A 702 -0.63 35.32 -25.32
N LYS A 703 -0.96 36.31 -26.16
CA LYS A 703 -2.12 36.30 -27.03
C LYS A 703 -2.10 35.14 -28.02
N GLU A 704 -0.99 34.95 -28.73
CA GLU A 704 -0.83 33.86 -29.71
C GLU A 704 -0.97 32.49 -29.04
N MET A 705 -0.30 32.28 -27.90
CA MET A 705 -0.41 31.05 -27.12
C MET A 705 -1.87 30.75 -26.73
N ARG A 706 -2.58 31.76 -26.22
CA ARG A 706 -3.98 31.65 -25.81
C ARG A 706 -4.92 31.31 -26.98
N LEU A 707 -4.73 31.92 -28.15
CA LEU A 707 -5.52 31.65 -29.36
C LEU A 707 -5.34 30.20 -29.85
N ASN A 708 -4.13 29.65 -29.72
CA ASN A 708 -3.78 28.29 -30.14
C ASN A 708 -4.19 27.20 -29.15
N SER A 709 -4.73 27.56 -27.97
CA SER A 709 -5.12 26.59 -26.94
C SER A 709 -6.38 25.81 -27.30
N ARG A 710 -6.43 24.52 -26.91
CA ARG A 710 -7.63 23.68 -26.99
C ARG A 710 -8.72 24.10 -26.00
N ASP A 711 -8.35 24.76 -24.90
CA ASP A 711 -9.29 25.26 -23.88
C ASP A 711 -10.02 26.52 -24.35
N SER A 712 -11.36 26.50 -24.34
CA SER A 712 -12.16 27.66 -24.76
C SER A 712 -12.00 28.87 -23.85
N GLY A 713 -11.68 28.66 -22.56
CA GLY A 713 -11.42 29.74 -21.62
C GLY A 713 -10.13 30.48 -21.95
N ALA A 714 -9.07 29.75 -22.26
CA ALA A 714 -7.80 30.32 -22.73
C ALA A 714 -7.99 31.16 -24.00
N ARG A 715 -8.75 30.67 -24.99
CA ARG A 715 -9.02 31.45 -26.22
C ARG A 715 -9.79 32.75 -25.95
N LYS A 716 -10.72 32.76 -24.99
CA LYS A 716 -11.41 34.01 -24.57
C LYS A 716 -10.45 35.00 -23.92
N LEU A 717 -9.52 34.52 -23.10
CA LEU A 717 -8.50 35.36 -22.45
C LEU A 717 -7.51 36.01 -23.43
N ALA A 718 -7.48 35.60 -24.71
CA ALA A 718 -6.69 36.29 -25.73
C ALA A 718 -7.17 37.73 -26.01
N GLN A 719 -8.38 38.10 -25.56
CA GLN A 719 -8.89 39.48 -25.65
C GLN A 719 -8.24 40.41 -24.62
N VAL A 720 -7.75 39.86 -23.51
CA VAL A 720 -7.03 40.57 -22.44
C VAL A 720 -5.65 39.94 -22.19
N PRO A 721 -4.77 39.92 -23.21
CA PRO A 721 -3.51 39.16 -23.19
C PRO A 721 -2.48 39.70 -22.18
N TYR A 722 -2.68 40.92 -21.68
CA TYR A 722 -1.84 41.60 -20.69
C TYR A 722 -2.20 41.25 -19.23
N GLN A 723 -3.31 40.52 -19.01
CA GLN A 723 -3.79 40.14 -17.68
C GLN A 723 -3.81 38.63 -17.46
N PHE A 724 -3.70 38.24 -16.19
CA PHE A 724 -3.95 36.87 -15.74
C PHE A 724 -5.45 36.56 -15.80
N ARG A 725 -5.81 35.28 -15.69
CA ARG A 725 -7.22 34.86 -15.71
C ARG A 725 -7.99 35.44 -14.51
N GLU A 726 -7.44 35.26 -13.33
CA GLU A 726 -7.87 35.97 -12.13
C GLU A 726 -6.93 37.17 -11.93
N PHE A 727 -7.51 38.34 -11.64
CA PHE A 727 -6.77 39.59 -11.49
C PHE A 727 -7.11 40.24 -10.15
N ARG A 728 -6.57 39.65 -9.08
CA ARG A 728 -6.83 40.05 -7.69
C ARG A 728 -5.55 40.48 -6.99
N GLU A 729 -5.64 41.54 -6.21
CA GLU A 729 -4.55 42.09 -5.40
C GLU A 729 -5.07 42.61 -4.06
N ALA A 730 -4.20 42.67 -3.06
CA ALA A 730 -4.52 43.24 -1.76
C ALA A 730 -4.34 44.75 -1.78
N LYS A 731 -5.15 45.47 -1.01
CA LYS A 731 -4.97 46.93 -0.81
C LYS A 731 -3.86 47.21 0.17
N LYS A 732 -3.74 46.40 1.23
CA LYS A 732 -2.80 46.55 2.33
C LYS A 732 -2.12 45.23 2.67
N ASP A 733 -2.88 44.28 3.20
CA ASP A 733 -2.35 43.07 3.83
C ASP A 733 -2.84 41.81 3.09
N LEU A 734 -1.96 40.82 2.94
CA LEU A 734 -2.22 39.58 2.22
C LEU A 734 -1.68 38.39 3.00
N PHE A 735 -2.55 37.54 3.53
CA PHE A 735 -2.16 36.29 4.17
C PHE A 735 -2.10 35.19 3.12
N VAL A 736 -0.94 34.53 3.00
CA VAL A 736 -0.67 33.58 1.93
C VAL A 736 -0.47 32.19 2.50
N VAL A 737 -1.21 31.22 1.95
CA VAL A 737 -1.10 29.81 2.27
C VAL A 737 -0.67 29.04 1.02
N PRO A 738 0.40 28.24 1.06
CA PRO A 738 0.84 27.50 -0.10
C PRO A 738 -0.17 26.39 -0.44
N SER A 739 -0.41 26.16 -1.74
CA SER A 739 -1.28 25.06 -2.17
C SER A 739 -0.66 23.69 -1.95
N VAL A 740 0.68 23.59 -1.96
CA VAL A 740 1.40 22.33 -1.71
C VAL A 740 2.52 22.58 -0.71
N SER A 741 2.57 21.78 0.36
CA SER A 741 3.64 21.83 1.36
C SER A 741 4.01 20.43 1.86
N SER A 742 5.24 20.26 2.33
CA SER A 742 5.64 18.98 2.94
C SER A 742 4.84 18.69 4.20
N GLU A 743 4.44 17.44 4.31
CA GLU A 743 3.83 16.77 5.45
C GLU A 743 4.72 16.74 6.70
N ASN A 744 6.04 16.86 6.56
CA ASN A 744 6.99 16.82 7.68
C ASN A 744 6.91 18.06 8.58
N ARG A 745 6.28 19.15 8.13
CA ARG A 745 6.15 20.39 8.92
C ARG A 745 4.98 20.31 9.87
N GLU A 746 5.19 20.48 11.16
CA GLU A 746 4.12 20.45 12.17
C GLU A 746 2.99 21.48 11.85
N TYR A 747 3.39 22.69 11.46
CA TYR A 747 2.49 23.80 11.14
C TYR A 747 2.46 24.13 9.64
N LEU A 748 1.33 24.68 9.18
CA LEU A 748 1.19 25.14 7.80
C LEU A 748 2.09 26.37 7.54
N PRO A 749 2.80 26.43 6.40
CA PRO A 749 3.72 27.53 6.10
C PRO A 749 3.00 28.79 5.59
N VAL A 750 2.21 29.42 6.46
CA VAL A 750 1.52 30.70 6.19
C VAL A 750 2.43 31.90 6.41
N ASP A 751 2.23 32.96 5.63
CA ASP A 751 2.99 34.21 5.76
C ASP A 751 2.11 35.45 5.53
N LEU A 752 2.58 36.60 6.03
CA LEU A 752 1.96 37.92 5.82
C LEU A 752 2.77 38.70 4.77
N ARG A 753 2.08 39.14 3.71
CA ARG A 753 2.63 39.96 2.62
C ARG A 753 1.82 41.24 2.45
N GLN A 754 2.34 42.16 1.64
CA GLN A 754 1.73 43.46 1.40
C GLN A 754 1.24 43.59 -0.06
N ASN A 755 0.67 44.75 -0.39
CA ASN A 755 0.10 45.07 -1.70
C ASN A 755 1.08 45.08 -2.90
N ASP A 756 2.38 44.94 -2.64
CA ASP A 756 3.44 44.78 -3.65
C ASP A 756 3.54 43.34 -4.21
N THR A 757 2.72 42.42 -3.68
CA THR A 757 2.81 41.00 -3.91
C THR A 757 1.52 40.44 -4.53
N VAL A 758 1.68 39.63 -5.58
CA VAL A 758 0.63 38.89 -6.25
C VAL A 758 0.86 37.40 -6.01
N ILE A 759 -0.19 36.66 -5.64
CA ILE A 759 -0.10 35.22 -5.43
C ILE A 759 -0.45 34.44 -6.70
N SER A 760 0.28 33.36 -6.92
CA SER A 760 0.06 32.36 -7.97
C SER A 760 -1.11 31.44 -7.62
N ASN A 761 -1.66 30.77 -8.63
CA ASN A 761 -2.63 29.68 -8.50
C ASN A 761 -2.10 28.44 -7.72
N LEU A 762 -0.82 28.45 -7.34
CA LEU A 762 -0.22 27.50 -6.39
C LEU A 762 -0.15 28.07 -4.96
N ALA A 763 -0.97 29.05 -4.64
CA ALA A 763 -1.22 29.54 -3.29
C ALA A 763 -2.68 30.00 -3.14
N PHE A 764 -3.11 30.19 -1.90
CA PHE A 764 -4.38 30.77 -1.50
C PHE A 764 -4.13 32.05 -0.71
N GLY A 765 -5.05 33.01 -0.83
CA GLY A 765 -4.92 34.33 -0.23
C GLY A 765 -6.14 34.73 0.58
N ILE A 766 -5.93 35.34 1.74
CA ILE A 766 -6.94 36.15 2.43
C ILE A 766 -6.49 37.60 2.33
N TYR A 767 -7.34 38.42 1.69
CA TYR A 767 -7.03 39.80 1.32
C TYR A 767 -7.61 40.76 2.36
N ASP A 768 -6.78 41.70 2.83
CA ASP A 768 -7.17 42.84 3.67
C ASP A 768 -7.93 42.44 4.95
N SER A 769 -7.41 41.44 5.68
CA SER A 769 -7.93 40.95 6.97
C SER A 769 -6.99 41.31 8.13
N ASP A 770 -7.45 41.08 9.36
CA ASP A 770 -6.64 41.19 10.57
C ASP A 770 -5.73 39.97 10.80
N GLU A 771 -4.69 40.15 11.61
CA GLU A 771 -3.60 39.19 11.85
C GLU A 771 -4.03 37.91 12.58
N TRP A 772 -5.14 37.90 13.29
CA TRP A 772 -5.67 36.71 13.98
C TRP A 772 -5.93 35.54 13.03
N VAL A 773 -6.14 35.81 11.73
CA VAL A 773 -6.24 34.80 10.69
C VAL A 773 -4.96 33.94 10.62
N LEU A 774 -3.79 34.57 10.76
CA LEU A 774 -2.51 33.86 10.78
C LEU A 774 -2.44 32.91 11.96
N ALA A 775 -2.88 33.34 13.16
CA ALA A 775 -2.93 32.51 14.36
C ALA A 775 -3.79 31.24 14.17
N ILE A 776 -4.88 31.32 13.42
CA ILE A 776 -5.70 30.15 13.09
C ILE A 776 -4.98 29.24 12.10
N ILE A 777 -4.50 29.79 10.97
CA ILE A 777 -3.92 28.97 9.90
C ILE A 777 -2.66 28.24 10.39
N CYS A 778 -1.90 28.88 11.27
CA CYS A 778 -0.66 28.33 11.82
C CYS A 778 -0.87 27.48 13.09
N SER A 779 -2.12 27.15 13.43
CA SER A 779 -2.45 26.31 14.59
C SER A 779 -2.41 24.81 14.27
N THR A 780 -2.21 24.00 15.29
CA THR A 780 -2.30 22.53 15.23
C THR A 780 -3.70 22.08 14.82
N LEU A 781 -4.76 22.70 15.37
CA LEU A 781 -6.16 22.36 15.03
C LEU A 781 -6.44 22.51 13.52
N HIS A 782 -6.02 23.62 12.92
CA HIS A 782 -6.24 23.84 11.49
C HIS A 782 -5.33 22.95 10.62
N SER A 783 -4.08 22.73 11.04
CA SER A 783 -3.16 21.78 10.39
C SER A 783 -3.77 20.37 10.34
N LEU A 784 -4.27 19.86 11.47
CA LEU A 784 -4.94 18.56 11.58
C LEU A 784 -6.19 18.48 10.70
N TRP A 785 -7.04 19.51 10.74
CA TRP A 785 -8.23 19.58 9.89
C TRP A 785 -7.85 19.43 8.42
N VAL A 786 -6.94 20.30 7.93
CA VAL A 786 -6.49 20.31 6.54
C VAL A 786 -5.87 18.98 6.13
N ARG A 787 -5.01 18.39 6.96
CA ARG A 787 -4.37 17.09 6.70
C ARG A 787 -5.37 15.95 6.54
N THR A 788 -6.51 16.05 7.22
CA THR A 788 -7.57 15.03 7.21
C THR A 788 -8.54 15.23 6.05
N VAL A 789 -9.01 16.47 5.82
CA VAL A 789 -10.14 16.73 4.91
C VAL A 789 -9.71 17.17 3.51
N CYS A 790 -8.51 17.75 3.36
CA CYS A 790 -8.00 18.14 2.05
C CYS A 790 -7.35 16.95 1.35
N GLY A 791 -6.99 17.13 0.07
CA GLY A 791 -6.24 16.12 -0.66
C GLY A 791 -4.76 16.13 -0.28
N GLN A 792 -4.05 15.10 -0.72
CA GLN A 792 -2.59 15.06 -0.68
C GLN A 792 -2.02 14.84 -2.09
N LEU A 793 -0.74 15.16 -2.27
CA LEU A 793 0.05 14.77 -3.43
C LEU A 793 1.11 13.81 -2.94
N GLU A 794 0.87 12.51 -3.18
CA GLU A 794 1.52 11.42 -2.44
C GLU A 794 1.20 11.56 -0.94
N THR A 795 2.12 12.08 -0.14
CA THR A 795 1.93 12.42 1.27
C THR A 795 1.90 13.94 1.51
N ARG A 796 2.34 14.75 0.55
CA ARG A 796 2.42 16.21 0.71
C ARG A 796 1.03 16.81 0.82
N ILE A 797 0.85 17.76 1.72
CA ILE A 797 -0.44 18.43 1.93
C ILE A 797 -0.79 19.19 0.65
N ARG A 798 -2.02 18.98 0.13
CA ARG A 798 -2.60 19.79 -0.93
C ARG A 798 -3.76 20.61 -0.40
N TYR A 799 -3.47 21.84 -0.01
CA TYR A 799 -4.45 22.74 0.59
C TYR A 799 -5.61 23.03 -0.36
N SER A 800 -6.81 23.14 0.19
CA SER A 800 -8.03 23.49 -0.54
C SER A 800 -8.86 24.46 0.31
N ASN A 801 -9.13 25.66 -0.19
CA ASN A 801 -10.02 26.59 0.50
C ASN A 801 -11.43 26.01 0.67
N THR A 802 -11.99 25.32 -0.34
CA THR A 802 -13.37 24.80 -0.28
C THR A 802 -13.57 23.58 0.62
N LEU A 803 -12.48 22.92 1.03
CA LEU A 803 -12.53 21.70 1.87
C LEU A 803 -11.83 21.88 3.21
N GLY A 804 -10.82 22.75 3.30
CA GLY A 804 -10.11 23.07 4.53
C GLY A 804 -10.70 24.33 5.16
N TRP A 805 -10.32 25.50 4.65
CA TRP A 805 -10.71 26.79 5.24
C TRP A 805 -12.23 26.98 5.37
N ASN A 806 -12.97 26.75 4.28
CA ASN A 806 -14.38 27.06 4.23
C ASN A 806 -15.24 26.11 5.08
N THR A 807 -14.71 24.96 5.47
CA THR A 807 -15.40 23.94 6.28
C THR A 807 -14.83 23.86 7.69
N PHE A 808 -13.78 24.62 8.00
CA PHE A 808 -13.13 24.58 9.30
C PHE A 808 -14.12 25.09 10.36
N PRO A 809 -14.48 24.26 11.37
CA PRO A 809 -15.55 24.57 12.30
C PRO A 809 -15.06 25.49 13.43
N PHE A 810 -14.67 26.72 13.07
CA PHE A 810 -14.16 27.72 14.00
C PHE A 810 -15.27 28.29 14.91
N PRO A 811 -15.03 28.43 16.24
CA PRO A 811 -15.98 29.04 17.17
C PRO A 811 -16.24 30.52 16.90
N SER A 812 -17.42 30.99 17.30
CA SER A 812 -17.74 32.42 17.30
C SER A 812 -17.02 33.09 18.47
N LEU A 813 -16.06 33.96 18.17
CA LEU A 813 -15.28 34.69 19.16
C LEU A 813 -15.77 36.14 19.32
N ASN A 814 -15.56 36.71 20.50
CA ASN A 814 -15.75 38.14 20.76
C ASN A 814 -14.49 38.96 20.39
N GLU A 815 -14.60 40.30 20.45
CA GLU A 815 -13.50 41.20 20.06
C GLU A 815 -12.25 41.06 20.94
N GLU A 816 -12.42 40.79 22.24
CA GLU A 816 -11.30 40.58 23.17
C GLU A 816 -10.51 39.31 22.81
N GLN A 817 -11.20 38.20 22.53
CA GLN A 817 -10.61 36.94 22.11
C GLN A 817 -9.88 37.09 20.75
N LEU A 818 -10.48 37.81 19.79
CA LEU A 818 -9.82 38.12 18.51
C LEU A 818 -8.58 38.99 18.72
N SER A 819 -8.60 39.94 19.66
CA SER A 819 -7.43 40.74 20.04
C SER A 819 -6.31 39.88 20.62
N GLN A 820 -6.63 38.90 21.47
CA GLN A 820 -5.65 37.95 22.00
C GLN A 820 -4.99 37.12 20.87
N LEU A 821 -5.77 36.70 19.86
CA LEU A 821 -5.23 36.00 18.69
C LEU A 821 -4.37 36.92 17.80
N ASN A 822 -4.73 38.20 17.65
CA ASN A 822 -3.89 39.18 16.95
C ASN A 822 -2.52 39.31 17.63
N GLU A 823 -2.49 39.41 18.96
CA GLU A 823 -1.23 39.44 19.71
C GLU A 823 -0.41 38.15 19.55
N SER A 824 -1.08 37.00 19.56
CA SER A 824 -0.45 35.70 19.33
C SER A 824 0.18 35.62 17.93
N ALA A 825 -0.55 36.02 16.89
CA ALA A 825 -0.05 36.09 15.52
C ALA A 825 1.17 37.01 15.38
N ARG A 826 1.13 38.21 16.00
CA ARG A 826 2.27 39.14 16.03
C ARG A 826 3.49 38.55 16.72
N LYS A 827 3.31 37.83 17.84
CA LYS A 827 4.41 37.16 18.54
C LYS A 827 5.09 36.14 17.63
N ILE A 828 4.33 35.33 16.90
CA ILE A 828 4.88 34.37 15.93
C ILE A 828 5.68 35.09 14.85
N LEU A 829 5.12 36.15 14.24
CA LEU A 829 5.81 36.93 13.20
C LEU A 829 7.11 37.58 13.72
N ILE A 830 7.07 38.20 14.90
CA ILE A 830 8.24 38.83 15.53
C ILE A 830 9.32 37.78 15.81
N VAL A 831 8.95 36.60 16.32
CA VAL A 831 9.92 35.54 16.59
C VAL A 831 10.55 35.05 15.29
N ARG A 832 9.78 34.85 14.22
CA ARG A 832 10.35 34.50 12.90
C ARG A 832 11.38 35.52 12.42
N GLU A 833 11.09 36.81 12.57
CA GLU A 833 11.98 37.89 12.12
C GLU A 833 13.34 37.91 12.87
N LYS A 834 13.36 37.51 14.15
CA LYS A 834 14.61 37.38 14.93
C LYS A 834 15.59 36.38 14.33
N HIS A 835 15.11 35.45 13.51
CA HIS A 835 15.91 34.41 12.87
C HIS A 835 16.26 34.74 11.41
N PHE A 836 16.01 35.96 10.93
CA PHE A 836 16.45 36.40 9.61
C PHE A 836 17.97 36.18 9.44
N PRO A 837 18.45 35.62 8.30
CA PRO A 837 17.76 35.43 7.03
C PRO A 837 17.16 34.04 6.78
N LYS A 838 16.89 33.22 7.82
CA LYS A 838 16.29 31.89 7.64
C LYS A 838 14.95 31.96 6.91
N SER A 839 14.73 31.05 5.96
CA SER A 839 13.46 30.94 5.23
C SER A 839 12.37 30.24 6.04
N ILE A 840 11.12 30.27 5.59
CA ILE A 840 10.03 29.47 6.20
C ILE A 840 10.38 27.97 6.17
N ALA A 841 11.06 27.50 5.12
CA ALA A 841 11.52 26.13 5.05
C ALA A 841 12.47 25.77 6.20
N ASP A 842 13.43 26.65 6.51
CA ASP A 842 14.43 26.44 7.56
C ASP A 842 13.82 26.59 8.96
N LEU A 843 12.87 27.52 9.12
CA LEU A 843 12.22 27.78 10.42
C LEU A 843 11.25 26.69 10.85
N TYR A 844 10.62 26.01 9.89
CA TYR A 844 9.60 24.98 10.12
C TYR A 844 10.09 23.57 9.76
N ASP A 845 11.40 23.38 9.65
CA ASP A 845 11.97 22.04 9.60
C ASP A 845 11.76 21.33 10.95
N LYS A 846 11.33 20.06 10.90
CA LYS A 846 10.90 19.32 12.10
C LYS A 846 12.02 19.14 13.12
N GLU A 847 13.25 18.96 12.66
CA GLU A 847 14.40 18.65 13.52
C GLU A 847 15.10 19.91 14.01
N SER A 848 15.02 21.00 13.24
CA SER A 848 15.79 22.23 13.50
C SER A 848 14.95 23.48 13.82
N MET A 849 13.63 23.33 14.02
CA MET A 849 12.73 24.43 14.42
C MET A 849 13.24 25.14 15.69
N PRO A 850 13.42 26.47 15.68
CA PRO A 850 13.87 27.21 16.86
C PRO A 850 12.95 27.05 18.07
N ALA A 851 13.52 26.87 19.26
CA ALA A 851 12.76 26.62 20.49
C ALA A 851 11.82 27.76 20.89
N ASP A 852 12.22 29.01 20.63
CA ASP A 852 11.39 30.19 20.86
C ASP A 852 10.20 30.25 19.90
N LEU A 853 10.39 29.85 18.63
CA LEU A 853 9.32 29.74 17.65
C LEU A 853 8.34 28.62 18.01
N LYS A 854 8.85 27.44 18.42
CA LYS A 854 8.01 26.33 18.91
C LYS A 854 7.20 26.75 20.12
N SER A 855 7.80 27.49 21.06
CA SER A 855 7.11 28.02 22.24
C SER A 855 6.00 29.02 21.87
N ALA A 856 6.22 29.87 20.86
CA ALA A 856 5.21 30.79 20.37
C ALA A 856 4.01 30.05 19.73
N HIS A 857 4.26 28.97 19.00
CA HIS A 857 3.20 28.10 18.46
C HIS A 857 2.43 27.36 19.55
N ASN A 858 3.11 26.75 20.53
CA ASN A 858 2.45 26.07 21.64
C ASN A 858 1.54 27.03 22.42
N ALA A 859 2.00 28.27 22.65
CA ALA A 859 1.18 29.30 23.30
C ALA A 859 -0.05 29.69 22.46
N ASN A 860 0.11 29.76 21.13
CA ASN A 860 -1.00 29.99 20.20
C ASN A 860 -2.03 28.86 20.22
N ASP A 861 -1.57 27.61 20.21
CA ASP A 861 -2.44 26.44 20.24
C ASP A 861 -3.20 26.35 21.56
N LEU A 862 -2.52 26.52 22.71
CA LEU A 862 -3.18 26.55 24.02
C LEU A 862 -4.22 27.68 24.12
N LEU A 863 -3.95 28.84 23.52
CA LEU A 863 -4.91 29.94 23.48
C LEU A 863 -6.13 29.58 22.62
N LEU A 864 -5.89 29.01 21.43
CA LEU A 864 -6.95 28.64 20.50
C LEU A 864 -7.82 27.50 21.04
N GLU A 865 -7.23 26.47 21.63
CA GLU A 865 -7.92 25.32 22.22
C GLU A 865 -8.86 25.75 23.35
N LYS A 866 -8.46 26.72 24.19
CA LYS A 866 -9.32 27.30 25.24
C LYS A 866 -10.61 27.93 24.71
N PHE A 867 -10.64 28.32 23.43
CA PHE A 867 -11.86 28.84 22.81
C PHE A 867 -12.77 27.74 22.26
N TYR A 868 -12.30 26.50 22.16
CA TYR A 868 -13.11 25.33 21.83
C TYR A 868 -13.70 24.69 23.08
N ARG A 869 -12.90 24.53 24.14
CA ARG A 869 -13.32 23.93 25.42
C ARG A 869 -12.36 24.31 26.57
N GLU A 870 -12.79 24.11 27.81
CA GLU A 870 -12.01 24.47 29.01
C GLU A 870 -10.79 23.56 29.23
N GLU A 871 -10.95 22.24 29.06
CA GLU A 871 -9.88 21.26 29.26
C GLU A 871 -8.99 21.13 28.02
N PRO A 872 -7.65 21.03 28.17
CA PRO A 872 -6.74 20.86 27.04
C PRO A 872 -6.99 19.54 26.30
N PHE A 873 -6.60 19.44 25.03
CA PHE A 873 -6.65 18.19 24.27
C PHE A 873 -5.42 17.33 24.52
N ASP A 874 -5.65 16.05 24.86
CA ASP A 874 -4.58 15.10 25.16
C ASP A 874 -3.97 14.51 23.89
N THR A 875 -4.78 14.35 22.82
CA THR A 875 -4.37 13.68 21.57
C THR A 875 -4.94 14.35 20.33
N ASP A 876 -4.33 14.10 19.17
CA ASP A 876 -4.79 14.63 17.89
C ASP A 876 -6.10 13.97 17.43
N GLU A 877 -6.34 12.72 17.82
CA GLU A 877 -7.62 12.04 17.62
C GLU A 877 -8.75 12.78 18.34
N GLU A 878 -8.51 13.19 19.60
CA GLU A 878 -9.49 13.94 20.38
C GLU A 878 -9.78 15.32 19.77
N ARG A 879 -8.74 16.01 19.26
CA ARG A 879 -8.89 17.26 18.51
C ARG A 879 -9.77 17.05 17.28
N LEU A 880 -9.49 16.04 16.47
CA LEU A 880 -10.24 15.74 15.25
C LEU A 880 -11.69 15.37 15.56
N GLU A 881 -11.94 14.49 16.52
CA GLU A 881 -13.29 14.10 16.92
C GLU A 881 -14.12 15.33 17.32
N HIS A 882 -13.54 16.23 18.12
CA HIS A 882 -14.21 17.47 18.53
C HIS A 882 -14.53 18.38 17.32
N LEU A 883 -13.57 18.57 16.41
CA LEU A 883 -13.78 19.37 15.19
C LEU A 883 -14.89 18.76 14.32
N PHE A 884 -14.89 17.45 14.09
CA PHE A 884 -15.91 16.76 13.31
C PHE A 884 -17.30 16.89 13.93
N ASN A 885 -17.43 16.68 15.24
CA ASN A 885 -18.69 16.88 15.97
C ASN A 885 -19.20 18.32 15.83
N ARG A 886 -18.30 19.30 15.91
CA ARG A 886 -18.65 20.72 15.75
C ARG A 886 -19.07 21.04 14.31
N TYR A 887 -18.40 20.50 13.30
CA TYR A 887 -18.79 20.64 11.91
C TYR A 887 -20.23 20.10 11.68
N VAL A 888 -20.56 18.94 12.24
CA VAL A 888 -21.92 18.38 12.18
C VAL A 888 -22.93 19.32 12.83
N GLN A 889 -22.65 19.82 14.04
CA GLN A 889 -23.52 20.77 14.74
C GLN A 889 -23.78 22.05 13.91
N MET A 890 -22.75 22.58 13.24
CA MET A 890 -22.85 23.80 12.43
C MET A 890 -23.58 23.59 11.10
N THR A 891 -23.48 22.40 10.50
CA THR A 891 -23.98 22.16 9.12
C THR A 891 -25.29 21.38 9.06
N GLN A 892 -25.59 20.56 10.08
CA GLN A 892 -26.77 19.68 10.10
C GLN A 892 -27.76 20.03 11.22
N GLY A 893 -27.41 20.99 12.10
CA GLY A 893 -28.14 21.24 13.34
C GLY A 893 -27.82 20.17 14.39
N ARG A 894 -28.25 20.36 15.66
CA ARG A 894 -28.00 19.37 16.72
C ARG A 894 -28.65 18.03 16.36
N THR A 895 -27.84 17.05 15.97
CA THR A 895 -28.21 15.64 16.04
C THR A 895 -28.41 15.30 17.51
N LYS A 896 -29.62 14.84 17.84
CA LYS A 896 -29.97 14.31 19.16
C LYS A 896 -29.36 12.94 19.38
#